data_AF-A0A3B4Z4W9-F1
#
_entry.id   AF-A0A3B4Z4W9-F1
#
_cell.length_a   1.000
_cell.length_b   1.000
_cell.length_c   1.000
_cell.angle_alpha   90.00
_cell.angle_beta   90.00
_cell.angle_gamma   90.00
#
_symmetry.space_group_name_H-M   'P 1'
#
loop_
_entity.id
_entity.type
_entity.pdbx_description
1 polymer ?
#
loop_
_entity_poly.entity_id
_entity_poly.type
_entity_poly.pdbx_seq_one_letter_code
_entity_poly.pdbx_strand_id
1 'polypeptide(L)'
;MSGEANLRQSHQELSSQLAQKDQHILQLQTQLQQQQQQEQIQLQQQQQLQAQQTTIYPSPNRQTNFKAVVSEQADAAVQRSSPDCDQASTRGSDPRPEDKTLQRRSTSSIRRQQGAPVQRSRSLSPASSVELDSGRRRRAQQRMQDLEELLQLKMEENEELRKAHDKRRERLCLIQTNYKTVRDQLKEVEKSNGLPGERIHRAEPWQLRQENSDAVWNELAYLKNLTRKLSTEKASLEEQLDMLRVQAAMDRATVKELHLCLANEHKELLHKVVEEHQVKSSTPKKPSVSSEQMEQSFKKIEQLEWRMISLEEERERLSEEKEQLLEDNKDLALNCRKLQASLDHLRTQEAVHEEAAQALAQAQGERHCNKIMALEARVAASQKEATKLHHQLLKLRQEVGILKAARDYYRNCAAGPVRAGGIGSKISSKVKFKTTRLRGALRQSSHRTVSPNQAISWQGRSPSPTKDEWEDMSIDSDSGEEYSDSLNSVPSGTAPYRQHANRKSSRCSLMSNTEAPAAESHKKQPDVLARDDKQHEPWDQGMRGEKRRRKRMLMRTQHCSSSSLQQRIESLQRHIDILRSARKDAVLSANELRRANEKIMAQLNSLTEKLCSSKQLTQKLTSDLAGVERQKKVLEMELEQWRQITFPQQTAPPPPAPVNAECSCQGRTVPAPTDPAHQALEAEVKQLQARLKNASAEVTRQVAANKALRGQLQENEDKLRQLQDKASHTERDVNMKRQLVEDLKTRLKFLQEMEKSYKGQLEELEKKVKTLSEEASNRKAFIESLKRRLNVATTEKNQYEASCTKLKEDLEKKEQRIHALQARVGASEQALAALQQTATEQMEGLTQQSSHALDRLQRQLGTAYSQLEQLHSFIKALASEILLDVQEVKQQLMKRRRLRQANTVAVKGGLSAKSMIKAKSIAASILNMSENDLADIMDTDQGTEARSESPRDQEWLDQLNHILQQKIPSAGQLMEAVRVKMKERKVLTEELATLTTPVSEKA
;
A
#
# COMPACT_ATOMS: atom_id res chain seq x y z
N MET A 1 9.20 -51.81 -43.62
CA MET A 1 7.92 -51.84 -44.37
C MET A 1 6.70 -51.87 -43.46
N SER A 2 6.42 -52.92 -42.67
CA SER A 2 5.11 -53.04 -41.98
C SER A 2 4.78 -51.95 -40.95
N GLY A 3 5.75 -51.48 -40.14
CA GLY A 3 5.45 -50.57 -39.01
C GLY A 3 4.89 -49.20 -39.44
N GLU A 4 5.39 -48.66 -40.55
CA GLU A 4 4.96 -47.36 -41.06
C GLU A 4 3.55 -47.42 -41.68
N ALA A 5 3.19 -48.54 -42.31
CA ALA A 5 1.83 -48.77 -42.81
C ALA A 5 0.81 -48.80 -41.65
N ASN A 6 1.14 -49.52 -40.57
CA ASN A 6 0.29 -49.59 -39.38
C ASN A 6 0.13 -48.21 -38.70
N LEU A 7 1.20 -47.40 -38.63
CA LEU A 7 1.14 -46.03 -38.12
C LEU A 7 0.25 -45.12 -38.99
N ARG A 8 0.38 -45.20 -40.32
CA ARG A 8 -0.48 -44.44 -41.25
C ARG A 8 -1.95 -44.85 -41.15
N GLN A 9 -2.24 -46.15 -41.00
CA GLN A 9 -3.59 -46.65 -40.79
C GLN A 9 -4.16 -46.18 -39.44
N SER A 10 -3.41 -46.31 -38.34
CA SER A 10 -3.83 -45.82 -37.02
C SER A 10 -4.08 -44.31 -37.01
N HIS A 11 -3.26 -43.52 -37.71
CA HIS A 11 -3.49 -42.09 -37.90
C HIS A 11 -4.80 -41.82 -38.67
N GLN A 12 -5.12 -42.59 -39.71
CA GLN A 12 -6.38 -42.46 -40.45
C GLN A 12 -7.60 -42.84 -39.59
N GLU A 13 -7.50 -43.90 -38.80
CA GLU A 13 -8.55 -44.33 -37.85
C GLU A 13 -8.77 -43.31 -36.73
N LEU A 14 -7.71 -42.70 -36.18
CA LEU A 14 -7.83 -41.60 -35.23
C LEU A 14 -8.41 -40.34 -35.87
N SER A 15 -8.03 -40.02 -37.11
CA SER A 15 -8.55 -38.87 -37.85
C SER A 15 -10.05 -39.01 -38.14
N SER A 16 -10.53 -40.21 -38.47
CA SER A 16 -11.96 -40.44 -38.71
C SER A 16 -12.78 -40.40 -37.41
N GLN A 17 -12.24 -40.91 -36.29
CA GLN A 17 -12.86 -40.77 -34.97
C GLN A 17 -12.93 -39.30 -34.51
N LEU A 18 -11.92 -38.48 -34.82
CA LEU A 18 -11.93 -37.04 -34.55
C LEU A 18 -13.05 -36.35 -35.35
N ALA A 19 -13.08 -36.53 -36.67
CA ALA A 19 -14.12 -35.97 -37.54
C ALA A 19 -15.55 -36.41 -37.14
N GLN A 20 -15.72 -37.66 -36.67
CA GLN A 20 -17.00 -38.14 -36.15
C GLN A 20 -17.40 -37.44 -34.84
N LYS A 21 -16.45 -37.14 -33.94
CA LYS A 21 -16.70 -36.36 -32.72
C LYS A 21 -16.97 -34.90 -33.03
N ASP A 22 -16.29 -34.30 -34.00
CA ASP A 22 -16.57 -32.92 -34.43
C ASP A 22 -17.99 -32.78 -35.00
N GLN A 23 -18.45 -33.76 -35.80
CA GLN A 23 -19.85 -33.82 -36.23
C GLN A 23 -20.83 -33.94 -35.05
N HIS A 24 -20.51 -34.75 -34.04
CA HIS A 24 -21.33 -34.87 -32.84
C HIS A 24 -21.34 -33.58 -32.00
N ILE A 25 -20.23 -32.84 -31.93
CA ILE A 25 -20.15 -31.54 -31.26
C ILE A 25 -21.02 -30.50 -31.98
N LEU A 26 -20.99 -30.46 -33.32
CA LEU A 26 -21.86 -29.60 -34.13
C LEU A 26 -23.36 -29.95 -33.95
N GLN A 27 -23.69 -31.23 -33.82
CA GLN A 27 -25.06 -31.67 -33.50
C GLN A 27 -25.51 -31.24 -32.10
N LEU A 28 -24.62 -31.32 -31.09
CA LEU A 28 -24.93 -30.82 -29.74
C LEU A 28 -25.03 -29.29 -29.69
N GLN A 29 -24.19 -28.56 -30.43
CA GLN A 29 -24.27 -27.10 -30.52
C GLN A 29 -25.59 -26.64 -31.17
N THR A 30 -26.02 -27.30 -32.24
CA THR A 30 -27.31 -26.98 -32.89
C THR A 30 -28.52 -27.35 -32.03
N GLN A 31 -28.46 -28.46 -31.27
CA GLN A 31 -29.48 -28.77 -30.25
C GLN A 31 -29.54 -27.71 -29.14
N LEU A 32 -28.39 -27.31 -28.59
CA LEU A 32 -28.31 -26.27 -27.55
C LEU A 32 -28.86 -24.93 -28.05
N GLN A 33 -28.56 -24.56 -29.29
CA GLN A 33 -29.06 -23.32 -29.91
C GLN A 33 -30.58 -23.36 -30.15
N GLN A 34 -31.14 -24.52 -30.54
CA GLN A 34 -32.60 -24.70 -30.62
C GLN A 34 -33.27 -24.61 -29.24
N GLN A 35 -32.65 -25.18 -28.21
CA GLN A 35 -33.17 -25.12 -26.84
C GLN A 35 -33.18 -23.67 -26.31
N GLN A 36 -32.10 -22.91 -26.52
CA GLN A 36 -32.05 -21.48 -26.18
C GLN A 36 -33.10 -20.64 -26.93
N GLN A 37 -33.38 -20.95 -28.20
CA GLN A 37 -34.46 -20.30 -28.95
C GLN A 37 -35.85 -20.64 -28.37
N GLN A 38 -36.09 -21.89 -27.97
CA GLN A 38 -37.34 -22.27 -27.28
C GLN A 38 -37.50 -21.54 -25.94
N GLU A 39 -36.45 -21.43 -25.14
CA GLU A 39 -36.46 -20.69 -23.87
C GLU A 39 -36.75 -19.19 -24.08
N GLN A 40 -36.16 -18.56 -25.09
CA GLN A 40 -36.47 -17.17 -25.45
C GLN A 40 -37.93 -16.97 -25.90
N ILE A 41 -38.45 -17.87 -26.74
CA ILE A 41 -39.86 -17.83 -27.18
C ILE A 41 -40.81 -18.02 -25.99
N GLN A 42 -40.48 -18.91 -25.05
CA GLN A 42 -41.30 -19.19 -23.87
C GLN A 42 -41.28 -18.01 -22.87
N LEU A 43 -40.12 -17.36 -22.68
CA LEU A 43 -40.01 -16.09 -21.94
C LEU A 43 -40.82 -14.97 -22.59
N GLN A 44 -40.77 -14.84 -23.93
CA GLN A 44 -41.52 -13.82 -24.66
C GLN A 44 -43.05 -14.03 -24.55
N GLN A 45 -43.53 -15.28 -24.62
CA GLN A 45 -44.93 -15.60 -24.34
C GLN A 45 -45.33 -15.28 -22.90
N GLN A 46 -44.47 -15.58 -21.92
CA GLN A 46 -44.73 -15.28 -20.51
C GLN A 46 -44.84 -13.77 -20.26
N GLN A 47 -44.01 -12.95 -20.90
CA GLN A 47 -44.11 -11.48 -20.86
C GLN A 47 -45.38 -10.97 -21.56
N GLN A 48 -45.78 -11.54 -22.71
CA GLN A 48 -47.04 -11.18 -23.37
C GLN A 48 -48.28 -11.52 -22.52
N LEU A 49 -48.26 -12.64 -21.78
CA LEU A 49 -49.32 -13.01 -20.85
C LEU A 49 -49.42 -12.04 -19.66
N GLN A 50 -48.29 -11.57 -19.12
CA GLN A 50 -48.29 -10.52 -18.09
C GLN A 50 -48.76 -9.15 -18.62
N ALA A 51 -48.39 -8.78 -19.84
CA ALA A 51 -48.82 -7.54 -20.49
C ALA A 51 -50.36 -7.52 -20.75
N GLN A 52 -50.92 -8.65 -21.17
CA GLN A 52 -52.38 -8.76 -21.38
C GLN A 52 -53.16 -8.65 -20.06
N GLN A 53 -52.64 -9.17 -18.94
CA GLN A 53 -53.26 -9.02 -17.62
C GLN A 53 -53.17 -7.60 -17.03
N THR A 54 -52.26 -6.75 -17.52
CA THR A 54 -52.07 -5.37 -17.04
C THR A 54 -52.84 -4.32 -17.86
N THR A 55 -53.61 -4.71 -18.88
CA THR A 55 -54.30 -3.79 -19.80
C THR A 55 -55.81 -3.65 -19.51
N ILE A 56 -56.20 -3.49 -18.23
CA ILE A 56 -57.61 -3.30 -17.82
C ILE A 56 -57.75 -2.07 -16.88
N TYR A 57 -58.27 -0.98 -17.47
CA TYR A 57 -58.66 0.33 -16.89
C TYR A 57 -57.57 1.29 -16.35
N PRO A 58 -57.67 2.62 -16.64
CA PRO A 58 -56.71 3.65 -16.22
C PRO A 58 -57.16 4.51 -15.01
N SER A 59 -56.21 5.35 -14.53
CA SER A 59 -56.30 6.67 -13.84
C SER A 59 -57.66 7.28 -13.39
N PRO A 60 -57.71 8.14 -12.32
CA PRO A 60 -56.58 8.88 -11.75
C PRO A 60 -56.51 9.08 -10.20
N ASN A 61 -55.30 8.98 -9.67
CA ASN A 61 -54.65 9.90 -8.72
C ASN A 61 -55.51 10.91 -7.93
N ARG A 62 -55.67 10.70 -6.60
CA ARG A 62 -55.34 11.71 -5.56
C ARG A 62 -55.35 11.19 -4.11
N GLN A 63 -54.39 11.71 -3.33
CA GLN A 63 -54.44 12.03 -1.89
C GLN A 63 -54.62 10.93 -0.81
N THR A 64 -53.67 10.98 0.13
CA THR A 64 -53.82 10.87 1.60
C THR A 64 -54.11 9.52 2.32
N ASN A 65 -53.19 9.22 3.25
CA ASN A 65 -53.41 8.90 4.67
C ASN A 65 -53.68 7.45 5.16
N PHE A 66 -52.79 7.06 6.10
CA PHE A 66 -53.00 6.31 7.34
C PHE A 66 -53.56 4.88 7.35
N LYS A 67 -52.72 3.98 7.92
CA LYS A 67 -53.05 2.80 8.75
C LYS A 67 -53.79 1.65 8.02
N ALA A 68 -53.38 0.39 8.16
CA ALA A 68 -53.44 -0.46 9.35
C ALA A 68 -54.90 -0.63 9.86
N VAL A 69 -55.37 -1.82 10.22
CA VAL A 69 -54.65 -2.95 10.82
C VAL A 69 -55.43 -4.28 10.67
N VAL A 70 -54.77 -5.44 10.87
CA VAL A 70 -55.19 -6.73 11.51
C VAL A 70 -56.70 -7.09 11.59
N SER A 71 -57.17 -8.35 11.45
CA SER A 71 -56.54 -9.70 11.51
C SER A 71 -56.89 -10.52 10.22
N GLU A 72 -56.97 -11.84 10.07
CA GLU A 72 -56.95 -13.10 10.90
C GLU A 72 -55.93 -14.11 10.28
N GLN A 73 -55.22 -15.02 10.98
CA GLN A 73 -55.53 -16.09 11.97
C GLN A 73 -55.92 -17.42 11.25
N ALA A 74 -55.30 -18.60 11.49
CA ALA A 74 -54.29 -19.08 12.46
C ALA A 74 -53.32 -20.10 11.78
N ASP A 75 -52.37 -20.82 12.41
CA ASP A 75 -52.10 -21.07 13.85
C ASP A 75 -50.63 -21.51 14.11
N ALA A 76 -50.33 -21.79 15.39
CA ALA A 76 -49.11 -22.36 16.00
C ALA A 76 -48.15 -21.36 16.69
N ALA A 77 -48.30 -21.25 18.01
CA ALA A 77 -47.46 -20.45 18.92
C ALA A 77 -46.59 -21.36 19.84
N VAL A 78 -45.80 -20.75 20.75
CA VAL A 78 -45.88 -20.98 22.23
C VAL A 78 -44.75 -20.23 22.99
N GLN A 79 -45.09 -19.70 24.18
CA GLN A 79 -44.24 -19.05 25.21
C GLN A 79 -43.50 -17.75 24.78
N ARG A 80 -43.72 -16.56 25.36
CA ARG A 80 -43.83 -16.09 26.78
C ARG A 80 -42.50 -16.19 27.55
N SER A 81 -42.09 -15.22 28.38
CA SER A 81 -42.87 -14.18 29.08
C SER A 81 -42.13 -12.83 29.24
N SER A 82 -42.91 -11.74 29.32
CA SER A 82 -42.58 -10.48 30.05
C SER A 82 -42.95 -10.67 31.55
N PRO A 83 -42.75 -9.71 32.49
CA PRO A 83 -42.31 -8.31 32.35
C PRO A 83 -41.22 -7.89 33.38
N ASP A 84 -40.84 -6.61 33.44
CA ASP A 84 -41.41 -5.66 34.43
C ASP A 84 -41.02 -4.19 34.16
N CYS A 85 -41.60 -3.26 34.91
CA CYS A 85 -41.28 -1.83 34.91
C CYS A 85 -39.89 -1.54 35.52
N ASP A 86 -39.27 -0.37 35.24
CA ASP A 86 -39.31 0.70 36.25
C ASP A 86 -38.84 2.13 35.85
N GLN A 87 -39.29 3.08 36.68
CA GLN A 87 -38.67 4.36 37.11
C GLN A 87 -37.91 5.25 36.10
N ALA A 88 -38.66 6.23 35.56
CA ALA A 88 -38.62 7.64 36.01
C ALA A 88 -37.30 8.29 36.52
N SER A 89 -37.05 9.52 36.05
CA SER A 89 -36.87 10.76 36.86
C SER A 89 -35.77 10.80 37.96
N THR A 90 -34.93 11.83 38.14
CA THR A 90 -34.98 13.26 37.75
C THR A 90 -33.50 13.74 37.59
N ARG A 91 -32.95 14.93 37.88
CA ARG A 91 -33.33 16.28 38.37
C ARG A 91 -32.28 17.27 37.78
N GLY A 92 -32.53 18.56 37.52
CA GLY A 92 -33.72 19.38 37.78
C GLY A 92 -33.42 20.52 38.77
N SER A 93 -32.64 21.54 38.36
CA SER A 93 -32.50 22.83 39.06
C SER A 93 -31.97 23.91 38.10
N ASP A 94 -32.79 24.92 37.82
CA ASP A 94 -32.34 26.26 37.48
C ASP A 94 -31.88 26.92 38.81
N PRO A 95 -30.83 27.77 38.82
CA PRO A 95 -31.15 29.17 39.08
C PRO A 95 -30.28 30.20 38.34
N ARG A 96 -30.94 31.06 37.56
CA ARG A 96 -30.86 32.52 37.79
C ARG A 96 -31.46 32.89 39.16
N PRO A 97 -31.10 34.02 39.79
CA PRO A 97 -30.24 35.14 39.33
C PRO A 97 -28.86 35.12 40.04
N GLU A 98 -27.89 36.01 39.86
CA GLU A 98 -27.84 37.50 39.90
C GLU A 98 -26.52 38.01 39.26
N ASP A 99 -26.22 39.30 39.12
CA ASP A 99 -26.99 40.51 38.76
C ASP A 99 -25.98 41.69 38.64
N LYS A 100 -26.32 42.76 37.91
CA LYS A 100 -25.58 44.04 37.79
C LYS A 100 -24.17 43.93 37.11
N THR A 101 -23.64 44.93 36.39
CA THR A 101 -24.09 46.31 36.18
C THR A 101 -23.57 46.92 34.86
N LEU A 102 -24.36 47.82 34.24
CA LEU A 102 -23.98 48.85 33.24
C LEU A 102 -23.54 48.35 31.82
N GLN A 103 -23.82 49.03 30.71
CA GLN A 103 -24.60 50.27 30.49
C GLN A 103 -25.12 50.39 29.03
N ARG A 104 -26.32 51.01 28.86
CA ARG A 104 -26.79 51.83 27.70
C ARG A 104 -26.77 51.22 26.27
N ARG A 105 -27.75 51.48 25.38
CA ARG A 105 -29.00 52.27 25.40
C ARG A 105 -29.90 51.66 24.29
N SER A 106 -31.07 51.07 24.58
CA SER A 106 -32.42 51.71 24.50
C SER A 106 -32.72 52.36 23.14
N THR A 107 -33.87 52.19 22.45
CA THR A 107 -35.19 51.53 22.72
C THR A 107 -35.96 51.51 21.34
N SER A 108 -37.19 51.04 21.07
CA SER A 108 -38.39 50.42 21.71
C SER A 108 -39.42 50.14 20.58
N SER A 109 -40.50 49.34 20.62
CA SER A 109 -41.00 48.21 21.45
C SER A 109 -42.35 47.72 20.83
N ILE A 110 -43.17 46.90 21.53
CA ILE A 110 -44.56 46.47 21.17
C ILE A 110 -44.63 45.44 20.01
N ARG A 111 -45.26 44.23 20.08
CA ARG A 111 -46.38 43.59 20.83
C ARG A 111 -47.78 43.74 20.19
N ARG A 112 -48.21 42.79 19.35
CA ARG A 112 -49.57 42.17 19.41
C ARG A 112 -49.79 40.97 18.46
N GLN A 113 -50.91 40.31 18.76
CA GLN A 113 -51.55 39.09 18.27
C GLN A 113 -51.77 38.93 16.74
N GLN A 114 -52.06 37.67 16.37
CA GLN A 114 -52.96 37.18 15.32
C GLN A 114 -53.61 38.22 14.37
N GLY A 115 -53.47 38.00 13.06
CA GLY A 115 -54.32 38.62 12.05
C GLY A 115 -53.71 38.64 10.65
N ALA A 116 -54.32 37.92 9.71
CA ALA A 116 -54.29 38.24 8.28
C ALA A 116 -55.63 38.91 7.92
N PRO A 117 -55.82 39.57 6.76
CA PRO A 117 -54.91 39.72 5.62
C PRO A 117 -54.81 41.19 5.10
N VAL A 118 -54.50 41.36 3.80
CA VAL A 118 -54.70 42.54 2.92
C VAL A 118 -53.52 43.50 2.69
N GLN A 119 -53.38 43.89 1.43
CA GLN A 119 -52.24 44.53 0.76
C GLN A 119 -52.08 46.05 1.01
N ARG A 120 -50.81 46.50 0.99
CA ARG A 120 -50.23 47.69 0.31
C ARG A 120 -48.68 47.61 0.53
N SER A 121 -47.78 47.96 -0.39
CA SER A 121 -47.87 48.85 -1.56
C SER A 121 -47.04 48.41 -2.77
N ARG A 122 -47.55 48.78 -3.95
CA ARG A 122 -46.95 48.91 -5.29
C ARG A 122 -45.41 48.99 -5.42
N SER A 123 -44.86 48.09 -6.23
CA SER A 123 -43.88 48.40 -7.29
C SER A 123 -44.24 47.59 -8.55
N LEU A 124 -43.75 47.97 -9.73
CA LEU A 124 -44.35 47.56 -11.03
C LEU A 124 -43.55 46.50 -11.80
N SER A 125 -44.29 45.66 -12.53
CA SER A 125 -43.85 44.76 -13.61
C SER A 125 -42.99 43.53 -13.23
N PRO A 126 -43.16 42.39 -13.93
CA PRO A 126 -44.43 41.72 -14.17
C PRO A 126 -44.41 40.26 -13.66
N ALA A 127 -45.55 39.74 -13.17
CA ALA A 127 -45.65 38.37 -12.71
C ALA A 127 -45.89 37.39 -13.87
N SER A 128 -44.82 36.90 -14.51
CA SER A 128 -44.88 35.83 -15.52
C SER A 128 -44.09 34.58 -15.10
N SER A 129 -44.82 33.47 -14.97
CA SER A 129 -44.34 32.11 -14.71
C SER A 129 -43.62 31.83 -13.38
N VAL A 130 -44.24 30.99 -12.54
CA VAL A 130 -43.55 30.16 -11.54
C VAL A 130 -42.61 29.14 -12.23
N GLU A 131 -42.82 28.91 -13.52
CA GLU A 131 -42.13 27.95 -14.36
C GLU A 131 -40.68 28.37 -14.71
N LEU A 132 -40.42 29.66 -15.01
CA LEU A 132 -39.06 30.15 -15.24
C LEU A 132 -38.15 29.94 -14.02
N ASP A 133 -38.68 30.12 -12.81
CA ASP A 133 -37.90 29.95 -11.59
C ASP A 133 -37.60 28.46 -11.30
N SER A 134 -38.50 27.56 -11.70
CA SER A 134 -38.20 26.11 -11.75
C SER A 134 -37.05 25.80 -12.73
N GLY A 135 -37.02 26.45 -13.89
CA GLY A 135 -35.96 26.33 -14.89
C GLY A 135 -34.64 26.99 -14.50
N ARG A 136 -34.67 28.02 -13.65
CA ARG A 136 -33.48 28.62 -13.02
C ARG A 136 -32.94 27.70 -11.92
N ARG A 137 -33.83 27.15 -11.07
CA ARG A 137 -33.48 26.18 -10.02
C ARG A 137 -32.88 24.90 -10.62
N ARG A 138 -33.48 24.32 -11.67
CA ARG A 138 -32.95 23.13 -12.34
C ARG A 138 -31.56 23.36 -12.95
N ARG A 139 -31.33 24.53 -13.58
CA ARG A 139 -30.00 24.90 -14.11
C ARG A 139 -28.96 25.19 -13.03
N ALA A 140 -29.37 25.68 -11.86
CA ALA A 140 -28.48 25.79 -10.69
C ALA A 140 -28.15 24.41 -10.11
N GLN A 141 -29.14 23.51 -10.03
CA GLN A 141 -28.96 22.14 -9.53
C GLN A 141 -28.05 21.31 -10.43
N GLN A 142 -28.21 21.40 -11.76
CA GLN A 142 -27.28 20.81 -12.73
C GLN A 142 -25.85 21.35 -12.52
N ARG A 143 -25.68 22.67 -12.37
CA ARG A 143 -24.35 23.25 -12.08
C ARG A 143 -23.75 22.79 -10.74
N MET A 144 -24.54 22.49 -9.73
CA MET A 144 -24.04 21.88 -8.49
C MET A 144 -23.56 20.44 -8.75
N GLN A 145 -24.35 19.64 -9.48
CA GLN A 145 -23.99 18.27 -9.86
C GLN A 145 -22.71 18.23 -10.74
N ASP A 146 -22.60 19.12 -11.74
CA ASP A 146 -21.40 19.26 -12.58
C ASP A 146 -20.14 19.55 -11.73
N LEU A 147 -20.28 20.37 -10.67
CA LEU A 147 -19.20 20.75 -9.75
C LEU A 147 -18.92 19.66 -8.69
N GLU A 148 -19.92 18.90 -8.27
CA GLU A 148 -19.78 17.74 -7.39
C GLU A 148 -19.02 16.60 -8.10
N GLU A 149 -19.33 16.32 -9.38
CA GLU A 149 -18.56 15.40 -10.22
C GLU A 149 -17.10 15.86 -10.40
N LEU A 150 -16.88 17.15 -10.67
CA LEU A 150 -15.53 17.70 -10.80
C LEU A 150 -14.75 17.58 -9.48
N LEU A 151 -15.39 17.89 -8.35
CA LEU A 151 -14.79 17.75 -7.02
C LEU A 151 -14.44 16.28 -6.73
N GLN A 152 -15.31 15.32 -7.10
CA GLN A 152 -15.00 13.89 -6.98
C GLN A 152 -13.77 13.50 -7.81
N LEU A 153 -13.67 13.96 -9.06
CA LEU A 153 -12.49 13.69 -9.90
C LEU A 153 -11.20 14.34 -9.36
N LYS A 154 -11.29 15.51 -8.72
CA LYS A 154 -10.16 16.10 -7.99
C LYS A 154 -9.80 15.34 -6.72
N MET A 155 -10.76 14.68 -6.06
CA MET A 155 -10.46 13.73 -4.97
C MET A 155 -9.75 12.48 -5.51
N GLU A 156 -10.19 11.93 -6.65
CA GLU A 156 -9.52 10.80 -7.34
C GLU A 156 -8.09 11.14 -7.77
N GLU A 157 -7.86 12.34 -8.33
CA GLU A 157 -6.52 12.86 -8.67
C GLU A 157 -5.59 12.84 -7.45
N ASN A 158 -6.08 13.37 -6.31
CA ASN A 158 -5.35 13.37 -5.04
C ASN A 158 -5.19 11.97 -4.41
N GLU A 159 -6.08 11.03 -4.73
CA GLU A 159 -6.04 9.64 -4.26
C GLU A 159 -4.99 8.82 -5.03
N GLU A 160 -4.95 8.91 -6.36
CA GLU A 160 -3.90 8.26 -7.16
C GLU A 160 -2.53 8.88 -6.91
N LEU A 161 -2.44 10.20 -6.66
CA LEU A 161 -1.21 10.85 -6.19
C LEU A 161 -0.70 10.26 -4.87
N ARG A 162 -1.59 10.04 -3.88
CA ARG A 162 -1.23 9.41 -2.61
C ARG A 162 -0.81 7.96 -2.80
N LYS A 163 -1.59 7.15 -3.52
CA LYS A 163 -1.23 5.75 -3.86
C LYS A 163 0.12 5.64 -4.59
N ALA A 164 0.42 6.53 -5.53
CA ALA A 164 1.71 6.57 -6.22
C ALA A 164 2.87 6.89 -5.26
N HIS A 165 2.66 7.82 -4.33
CA HIS A 165 3.63 8.13 -3.27
C HIS A 165 3.84 6.97 -2.28
N ASP A 166 2.77 6.30 -1.85
CA ASP A 166 2.86 5.17 -0.93
C ASP A 166 3.50 3.94 -1.59
N LYS A 167 3.16 3.57 -2.83
CA LYS A 167 3.88 2.53 -3.59
C LYS A 167 5.37 2.84 -3.74
N ARG A 168 5.75 4.11 -3.89
CA ARG A 168 7.17 4.53 -3.96
C ARG A 168 7.85 4.40 -2.59
N ARG A 169 7.13 4.70 -1.51
CA ARG A 169 7.57 4.52 -0.12
C ARG A 169 7.72 3.04 0.24
N GLU A 170 6.79 2.18 -0.15
CA GLU A 170 6.86 0.72 -0.01
C GLU A 170 8.08 0.14 -0.72
N ARG A 171 8.27 0.50 -2.00
CA ARG A 171 9.46 0.10 -2.77
C ARG A 171 10.77 0.56 -2.13
N LEU A 172 10.81 1.78 -1.57
CA LEU A 172 11.95 2.26 -0.79
C LEU A 172 12.15 1.48 0.52
N CYS A 173 11.07 1.18 1.25
CA CYS A 173 11.12 0.37 2.48
C CYS A 173 11.65 -1.05 2.19
N LEU A 174 11.18 -1.71 1.12
CA LEU A 174 11.66 -3.03 0.70
C LEU A 174 13.14 -3.03 0.33
N ILE A 175 13.62 -1.99 -0.37
CA ILE A 175 15.06 -1.81 -0.65
C ILE A 175 15.85 -1.60 0.66
N GLN A 176 15.30 -0.85 1.62
CA GLN A 176 15.94 -0.63 2.92
C GLN A 176 15.94 -1.87 3.82
N THR A 177 14.90 -2.71 3.82
CA THR A 177 14.89 -4.00 4.54
C THR A 177 15.87 -4.97 3.91
N ASN A 178 15.89 -5.08 2.58
CA ASN A 178 16.85 -5.94 1.87
C ASN A 178 18.30 -5.49 2.09
N TYR A 179 18.56 -4.18 2.22
CA TYR A 179 19.88 -3.64 2.60
C TYR A 179 20.17 -3.68 4.12
N LYS A 180 19.20 -4.05 4.96
CA LYS A 180 19.45 -4.47 6.35
C LYS A 180 19.79 -5.96 6.38
N THR A 181 18.93 -6.83 5.86
CA THR A 181 19.13 -8.28 5.86
C THR A 181 20.45 -8.70 5.24
N VAL A 182 20.80 -8.22 4.03
CA VAL A 182 22.09 -8.54 3.39
C VAL A 182 23.30 -8.04 4.21
N ARG A 183 23.15 -6.91 4.92
CA ARG A 183 24.22 -6.35 5.76
C ARG A 183 24.37 -7.12 7.07
N ASP A 184 23.26 -7.57 7.65
CA ASP A 184 23.26 -8.29 8.91
C ASP A 184 23.64 -9.77 8.70
N GLN A 185 23.27 -10.37 7.57
CA GLN A 185 23.85 -11.62 7.04
C GLN A 185 25.36 -11.48 6.81
N LEU A 186 25.84 -10.38 6.21
CA LEU A 186 27.27 -10.15 6.02
C LEU A 186 28.01 -10.07 7.37
N LYS A 187 27.47 -9.35 8.36
CA LYS A 187 28.01 -9.32 9.74
C LYS A 187 27.97 -10.70 10.40
N GLU A 188 26.95 -11.51 10.13
CA GLU A 188 26.82 -12.86 10.68
C GLU A 188 27.87 -13.81 10.09
N VAL A 189 28.11 -13.73 8.78
CA VAL A 189 29.23 -14.39 8.11
C VAL A 189 30.58 -13.87 8.63
N GLU A 190 30.75 -12.56 8.85
CA GLU A 190 31.96 -11.99 9.45
C GLU A 190 32.19 -12.49 10.90
N LYS A 191 31.12 -12.70 11.68
CA LYS A 191 31.19 -13.28 13.03
C LYS A 191 31.49 -14.78 13.01
N SER A 192 30.84 -15.55 12.15
CA SER A 192 31.04 -17.02 12.07
C SER A 192 32.43 -17.39 11.52
N ASN A 193 33.02 -16.53 10.69
CA ASN A 193 34.44 -16.59 10.32
C ASN A 193 35.42 -16.40 11.51
N GLY A 194 34.93 -16.02 12.70
CA GLY A 194 35.70 -16.02 13.95
C GLY A 194 35.87 -17.41 14.60
N LEU A 195 35.09 -18.40 14.16
CA LEU A 195 35.24 -19.80 14.51
C LEU A 195 35.97 -20.55 13.36
N PRO A 196 36.58 -21.73 13.61
CA PRO A 196 37.18 -22.54 12.54
C PRO A 196 36.07 -23.11 11.65
N GLY A 197 35.65 -22.32 10.67
CA GLY A 197 34.39 -22.48 9.95
C GLY A 197 34.16 -23.89 9.38
N GLU A 198 32.98 -24.42 9.69
CA GLU A 198 32.38 -25.52 8.96
C GLU A 198 32.30 -25.12 7.49
N ARG A 199 32.94 -25.91 6.62
CA ARG A 199 33.10 -25.52 5.22
C ARG A 199 31.78 -25.73 4.51
N ILE A 200 31.15 -24.64 4.08
CA ILE A 200 30.22 -24.69 2.96
C ILE A 200 30.94 -25.46 1.84
N HIS A 201 30.42 -26.65 1.51
CA HIS A 201 31.09 -27.58 0.61
C HIS A 201 31.08 -27.03 -0.81
N ARG A 202 32.09 -26.21 -1.13
CA ARG A 202 32.40 -25.81 -2.50
C ARG A 202 32.58 -27.08 -3.32
N ALA A 203 31.74 -27.25 -4.34
CA ALA A 203 31.75 -28.40 -5.24
C ALA A 203 33.20 -28.76 -5.62
N GLU A 204 33.56 -30.01 -5.39
CA GLU A 204 34.96 -30.43 -5.37
C GLU A 204 35.58 -30.25 -6.77
N PRO A 205 36.89 -29.93 -6.90
CA PRO A 205 37.52 -29.60 -8.19
C PRO A 205 37.64 -30.77 -9.19
N TRP A 206 36.84 -31.82 -9.06
CA TRP A 206 36.58 -32.87 -10.05
C TRP A 206 35.10 -32.92 -10.50
N GLN A 207 34.15 -32.43 -9.71
CA GLN A 207 32.74 -32.29 -10.12
C GLN A 207 32.63 -31.19 -11.19
N LEU A 208 33.26 -30.04 -10.95
CA LEU A 208 33.38 -28.90 -11.88
C LEU A 208 34.37 -29.16 -13.04
N ARG A 209 34.42 -30.38 -13.60
CA ARG A 209 35.27 -30.77 -14.75
C ARG A 209 34.52 -31.28 -15.97
N GLN A 210 33.24 -31.62 -15.83
CA GLN A 210 32.41 -31.94 -17.00
C GLN A 210 31.94 -30.66 -17.71
N GLU A 211 31.81 -29.56 -16.97
CA GLU A 211 31.44 -28.24 -17.48
C GLU A 211 32.66 -27.38 -17.84
N ASN A 212 32.50 -26.55 -18.86
CA ASN A 212 33.44 -25.48 -19.17
C ASN A 212 33.30 -24.37 -18.11
N SER A 213 34.13 -24.40 -17.07
CA SER A 213 34.07 -23.45 -15.93
C SER A 213 33.97 -21.99 -16.37
N ASP A 214 34.70 -21.62 -17.41
CA ASP A 214 34.77 -20.24 -17.89
C ASP A 214 33.49 -19.85 -18.64
N ALA A 215 32.82 -20.82 -19.29
CA ALA A 215 31.49 -20.62 -19.86
C ALA A 215 30.45 -20.46 -18.75
N VAL A 216 30.47 -21.30 -17.71
CA VAL A 216 29.56 -21.17 -16.55
C VAL A 216 29.76 -19.82 -15.84
N TRP A 217 31.00 -19.33 -15.69
CA TRP A 217 31.25 -17.98 -15.18
C TRP A 217 30.76 -16.86 -16.11
N ASN A 218 30.87 -17.04 -17.44
CA ASN A 218 30.34 -16.09 -18.41
C ASN A 218 28.81 -16.05 -18.41
N GLU A 219 28.13 -17.20 -18.36
CA GLU A 219 26.66 -17.27 -18.26
C GLU A 219 26.16 -16.73 -16.92
N LEU A 220 26.80 -17.11 -15.80
CA LEU A 220 26.48 -16.54 -14.48
C LEU A 220 26.69 -15.02 -14.46
N ALA A 221 27.70 -14.49 -15.16
CA ALA A 221 27.92 -13.06 -15.31
C ALA A 221 26.92 -12.41 -16.27
N TYR A 222 26.52 -13.08 -17.35
CA TYR A 222 25.49 -12.63 -18.29
C TYR A 222 24.14 -12.54 -17.58
N LEU A 223 23.70 -13.62 -16.93
CA LEU A 223 22.48 -13.68 -16.12
C LEU A 223 22.50 -12.62 -15.02
N LYS A 224 23.57 -12.48 -14.23
CA LYS A 224 23.67 -11.39 -13.22
C LYS A 224 23.57 -9.99 -13.83
N ASN A 225 24.10 -9.76 -15.03
CA ASN A 225 23.92 -8.49 -15.74
C ASN A 225 22.49 -8.34 -16.30
N LEU A 226 21.84 -9.43 -16.73
CA LEU A 226 20.47 -9.46 -17.23
C LEU A 226 19.47 -9.20 -16.10
N THR A 227 19.52 -9.95 -14.99
CA THR A 227 18.71 -9.70 -13.78
C THR A 227 18.90 -8.27 -13.26
N ARG A 228 20.12 -7.71 -13.35
CA ARG A 228 20.38 -6.30 -13.00
C ARG A 228 19.73 -5.31 -13.97
N LYS A 229 19.74 -5.57 -15.28
CA LYS A 229 19.00 -4.75 -16.27
C LYS A 229 17.50 -4.82 -16.02
N LEU A 230 16.95 -6.04 -15.99
CA LEU A 230 15.52 -6.31 -15.78
C LEU A 230 15.00 -5.73 -14.46
N SER A 231 15.79 -5.73 -13.37
CA SER A 231 15.39 -5.07 -12.13
C SER A 231 15.39 -3.53 -12.23
N THR A 232 16.35 -2.92 -12.96
CA THR A 232 16.31 -1.47 -13.22
C THR A 232 15.21 -1.06 -14.21
N GLU A 233 14.90 -1.92 -15.18
CA GLU A 233 13.84 -1.74 -16.17
C GLU A 233 12.46 -1.91 -15.51
N LYS A 234 12.25 -2.96 -14.70
CA LYS A 234 11.05 -3.13 -13.87
C LYS A 234 10.80 -1.92 -12.98
N ALA A 235 11.81 -1.47 -12.23
CA ALA A 235 11.65 -0.30 -11.35
C ALA A 235 11.29 0.98 -12.13
N SER A 236 11.87 1.19 -13.33
CA SER A 236 11.56 2.36 -14.16
C SER A 236 10.19 2.26 -14.84
N LEU A 237 9.72 1.06 -15.20
CA LEU A 237 8.37 0.81 -15.73
C LEU A 237 7.31 0.99 -14.64
N GLU A 238 7.56 0.54 -13.41
CA GLU A 238 6.67 0.79 -12.27
C GLU A 238 6.59 2.29 -11.93
N GLU A 239 7.69 3.05 -12.01
CA GLU A 239 7.64 4.52 -11.87
C GLU A 239 6.87 5.17 -13.03
N GLN A 240 7.02 4.70 -14.27
CA GLN A 240 6.24 5.18 -15.42
C GLN A 240 4.74 4.87 -15.29
N LEU A 241 4.37 3.66 -14.85
CA LEU A 241 2.97 3.26 -14.65
C LEU A 241 2.28 4.08 -13.55
N ASP A 242 2.96 4.35 -12.43
CA ASP A 242 2.40 5.19 -11.39
C ASP A 242 2.30 6.67 -11.82
N MET A 243 3.26 7.19 -12.63
CA MET A 243 3.12 8.51 -13.26
C MET A 243 1.96 8.57 -14.27
N LEU A 244 1.77 7.54 -15.10
CA LEU A 244 0.69 7.49 -16.09
C LEU A 244 -0.69 7.36 -15.45
N ARG A 245 -0.83 6.67 -14.31
CA ARG A 245 -2.07 6.65 -13.51
C ARG A 245 -2.44 8.03 -12.98
N VAL A 246 -1.46 8.75 -12.42
CA VAL A 246 -1.63 10.14 -11.94
C VAL A 246 -2.00 11.06 -13.09
N GLN A 247 -1.27 10.99 -14.21
CA GLN A 247 -1.53 11.79 -15.41
C GLN A 247 -2.96 11.53 -15.92
N ALA A 248 -3.37 10.27 -16.08
CA ALA A 248 -4.71 9.92 -16.54
C ALA A 248 -5.83 10.32 -15.56
N ALA A 249 -5.55 10.45 -14.26
CA ALA A 249 -6.51 11.00 -13.29
C ALA A 249 -6.65 12.52 -13.42
N MET A 250 -5.52 13.23 -13.53
CA MET A 250 -5.46 14.67 -13.78
C MET A 250 -6.09 15.04 -15.14
N ASP A 251 -5.88 14.22 -16.17
CA ASP A 251 -6.47 14.41 -17.50
C ASP A 251 -8.00 14.26 -17.45
N ARG A 252 -8.55 13.27 -16.73
CA ARG A 252 -10.01 13.16 -16.52
C ARG A 252 -10.59 14.39 -15.84
N ALA A 253 -9.89 14.93 -14.84
CA ALA A 253 -10.32 16.13 -14.12
C ALA A 253 -10.26 17.38 -15.02
N THR A 254 -9.14 17.62 -15.72
CA THR A 254 -8.98 18.78 -16.61
C THR A 254 -9.92 18.74 -17.82
N VAL A 255 -10.20 17.55 -18.38
CA VAL A 255 -11.22 17.38 -19.42
C VAL A 255 -12.61 17.77 -18.90
N LYS A 256 -12.96 17.49 -17.63
CA LYS A 256 -14.22 17.95 -17.02
C LYS A 256 -14.23 19.44 -16.71
N GLU A 257 -13.09 20.03 -16.30
CA GLU A 257 -12.91 21.49 -16.16
C GLU A 257 -13.17 22.19 -17.51
N LEU A 258 -12.56 21.70 -18.60
CA LEU A 258 -12.72 22.24 -19.95
C LEU A 258 -14.15 22.08 -20.49
N HIS A 259 -14.79 20.92 -20.28
CA HIS A 259 -16.21 20.77 -20.62
C HIS A 259 -17.11 21.75 -19.86
N LEU A 260 -16.81 22.04 -18.57
CA LEU A 260 -17.53 23.03 -17.78
C LEU A 260 -17.30 24.47 -18.31
N CYS A 261 -16.10 24.82 -18.73
CA CYS A 261 -15.80 26.10 -19.38
C CYS A 261 -16.59 26.25 -20.69
N LEU A 262 -16.43 25.31 -21.63
CA LEU A 262 -17.12 25.32 -22.93
C LEU A 262 -18.64 25.31 -22.78
N ALA A 263 -19.18 24.55 -21.82
CA ALA A 263 -20.61 24.53 -21.54
C ALA A 263 -21.12 25.85 -20.92
N ASN A 264 -20.28 26.64 -20.24
CA ASN A 264 -20.64 27.97 -19.77
C ASN A 264 -20.50 29.03 -20.88
N GLU A 265 -19.45 28.98 -21.70
CA GLU A 265 -19.29 29.84 -22.89
C GLU A 265 -20.47 29.66 -23.87
N HIS A 266 -20.87 28.43 -24.16
CA HIS A 266 -22.05 28.14 -24.98
C HIS A 266 -23.34 28.67 -24.34
N LYS A 267 -23.49 28.57 -23.02
CA LYS A 267 -24.63 29.17 -22.30
C LYS A 267 -24.59 30.70 -22.40
N GLU A 268 -23.43 31.35 -22.33
CA GLU A 268 -23.31 32.81 -22.50
C GLU A 268 -23.59 33.27 -23.93
N LEU A 269 -23.10 32.56 -24.95
CA LEU A 269 -23.39 32.86 -26.35
C LEU A 269 -24.89 32.79 -26.64
N LEU A 270 -25.60 31.78 -26.11
CA LEU A 270 -27.05 31.71 -26.19
C LEU A 270 -27.76 32.88 -25.50
N HIS A 271 -27.24 33.40 -24.38
CA HIS A 271 -27.81 34.63 -23.77
C HIS A 271 -27.53 35.86 -24.62
N LYS A 272 -26.31 36.02 -25.17
CA LYS A 272 -25.94 37.13 -26.05
C LYS A 272 -26.82 37.18 -27.30
N VAL A 273 -27.03 36.05 -27.97
CA VAL A 273 -27.95 35.95 -29.13
C VAL A 273 -29.40 36.31 -28.75
N VAL A 274 -29.88 35.86 -27.59
CA VAL A 274 -31.25 36.18 -27.10
C VAL A 274 -31.40 37.64 -26.67
N GLU A 275 -30.35 38.30 -26.19
CA GLU A 275 -30.33 39.75 -25.94
C GLU A 275 -30.30 40.53 -27.26
N GLU A 276 -29.45 40.15 -28.22
CA GLU A 276 -29.37 40.77 -29.55
C GLU A 276 -30.71 40.73 -30.30
N HIS A 277 -31.46 39.62 -30.21
CA HIS A 277 -32.79 39.51 -30.80
C HIS A 277 -33.87 40.35 -30.08
N GLN A 278 -33.65 40.73 -28.81
CA GLN A 278 -34.53 41.65 -28.08
C GLN A 278 -34.18 43.12 -28.31
N VAL A 279 -32.91 43.44 -28.65
CA VAL A 279 -32.48 44.81 -28.95
C VAL A 279 -32.84 45.19 -30.39
N LYS A 280 -34.13 45.54 -30.55
CA LYS A 280 -34.73 46.32 -31.66
C LYS A 280 -35.01 45.57 -32.97
N SER A 281 -36.16 44.90 -33.00
CA SER A 281 -37.03 44.93 -34.18
C SER A 281 -37.53 46.36 -34.44
N SER A 282 -36.84 47.16 -35.27
CA SER A 282 -37.24 48.55 -35.54
C SER A 282 -36.83 49.08 -36.92
N THR A 283 -37.84 49.38 -37.75
CA THR A 283 -37.81 50.06 -39.07
C THR A 283 -37.06 49.39 -40.24
N PRO A 284 -37.50 49.60 -41.51
CA PRO A 284 -37.16 48.71 -42.62
C PRO A 284 -35.96 49.17 -43.47
N LYS A 285 -35.23 48.22 -44.07
CA LYS A 285 -34.16 48.47 -45.04
C LYS A 285 -34.72 48.74 -46.44
N LYS A 286 -34.11 49.68 -47.17
CA LYS A 286 -34.39 49.95 -48.59
C LYS A 286 -33.79 48.83 -49.48
N PRO A 287 -34.53 48.27 -50.45
CA PRO A 287 -34.00 47.28 -51.38
C PRO A 287 -33.34 47.95 -52.60
N SER A 288 -32.02 47.79 -52.72
CA SER A 288 -31.26 47.91 -53.98
C SER A 288 -29.83 47.41 -53.74
N VAL A 289 -28.96 48.26 -53.19
CA VAL A 289 -27.54 47.93 -52.89
C VAL A 289 -27.42 46.82 -51.84
N SER A 290 -28.34 46.77 -50.87
CA SER A 290 -28.41 45.66 -49.92
C SER A 290 -28.85 44.34 -50.56
N SER A 291 -29.41 44.34 -51.77
CA SER A 291 -29.97 43.12 -52.39
C SER A 291 -28.87 42.23 -52.93
N GLU A 292 -27.96 42.76 -53.75
CA GLU A 292 -26.85 41.97 -54.31
C GLU A 292 -25.89 41.47 -53.22
N GLN A 293 -25.59 42.29 -52.21
CA GLN A 293 -24.79 41.87 -51.05
C GLN A 293 -25.50 40.81 -50.22
N MET A 294 -26.83 40.89 -50.07
CA MET A 294 -27.62 39.89 -49.37
C MET A 294 -27.74 38.59 -50.18
N GLU A 295 -27.89 38.67 -51.50
CA GLU A 295 -27.93 37.50 -52.40
C GLU A 295 -26.55 36.80 -52.49
N GLN A 296 -25.45 37.56 -52.48
CA GLN A 296 -24.10 37.02 -52.29
C GLN A 296 -23.96 36.38 -50.91
N SER A 297 -24.56 36.96 -49.86
CA SER A 297 -24.56 36.36 -48.53
C SER A 297 -25.41 35.08 -48.46
N PHE A 298 -26.56 35.01 -49.14
CA PHE A 298 -27.37 33.80 -49.24
C PHE A 298 -26.64 32.69 -50.01
N LYS A 299 -26.07 33.00 -51.18
CA LYS A 299 -25.21 32.05 -51.92
C LYS A 299 -23.98 31.61 -51.10
N LYS A 300 -23.54 32.43 -50.13
CA LYS A 300 -22.48 32.05 -49.19
C LYS A 300 -22.98 31.21 -48.01
N ILE A 301 -24.20 31.47 -47.53
CA ILE A 301 -24.90 30.68 -46.51
C ILE A 301 -25.22 29.30 -47.07
N GLU A 302 -25.82 29.19 -48.27
CA GLU A 302 -26.04 27.93 -48.99
C GLU A 302 -24.73 27.12 -49.12
N GLN A 303 -23.62 27.76 -49.53
CA GLN A 303 -22.30 27.12 -49.58
C GLN A 303 -21.74 26.66 -48.22
N LEU A 304 -22.19 27.25 -47.12
CA LEU A 304 -21.82 26.85 -45.76
C LEU A 304 -22.77 25.79 -45.22
N GLU A 305 -24.06 25.82 -45.58
CA GLU A 305 -25.05 24.79 -45.27
C GLU A 305 -24.71 23.48 -45.98
N TRP A 306 -24.38 23.49 -47.28
CA TRP A 306 -23.88 22.31 -47.99
C TRP A 306 -22.59 21.74 -47.38
N ARG A 307 -21.72 22.59 -46.81
CA ARG A 307 -20.51 22.15 -46.09
C ARG A 307 -20.83 21.63 -44.69
N MET A 308 -21.83 22.20 -44.03
CA MET A 308 -22.31 21.77 -42.72
C MET A 308 -22.92 20.38 -42.83
N ILE A 309 -23.83 20.17 -43.80
CA ILE A 309 -24.43 18.87 -44.12
C ILE A 309 -23.34 17.85 -44.46
N SER A 310 -22.39 18.18 -45.33
CA SER A 310 -21.27 17.29 -45.66
C SER A 310 -20.38 16.94 -44.45
N LEU A 311 -20.23 17.84 -43.47
CA LEU A 311 -19.50 17.58 -42.22
C LEU A 311 -20.36 16.82 -41.19
N GLU A 312 -21.68 16.96 -41.24
CA GLU A 312 -22.62 16.16 -40.46
C GLU A 312 -22.68 14.73 -40.98
N GLU A 313 -22.72 14.51 -42.30
CA GLU A 313 -22.57 13.20 -42.95
C GLU A 313 -21.21 12.53 -42.67
N GLU A 314 -20.11 13.30 -42.58
CA GLU A 314 -18.80 12.79 -42.14
C GLU A 314 -18.81 12.43 -40.64
N ARG A 315 -19.44 13.26 -39.80
CA ARG A 315 -19.58 13.02 -38.37
C ARG A 315 -20.47 11.81 -38.05
N GLU A 316 -21.54 11.60 -38.81
CA GLU A 316 -22.43 10.44 -38.67
C GLU A 316 -21.69 9.16 -39.04
N ARG A 317 -21.01 9.10 -40.20
CA ARG A 317 -20.14 7.98 -40.58
C ARG A 317 -19.05 7.69 -39.54
N LEU A 318 -18.36 8.73 -39.04
CA LEU A 318 -17.38 8.57 -37.96
C LEU A 318 -18.01 8.11 -36.62
N SER A 319 -19.31 8.32 -36.41
CA SER A 319 -20.03 7.80 -35.24
C SER A 319 -20.45 6.34 -35.42
N GLU A 320 -20.84 5.93 -36.64
CA GLU A 320 -21.10 4.54 -37.02
C GLU A 320 -19.82 3.69 -36.96
N GLU A 321 -18.71 4.17 -37.55
CA GLU A 321 -17.39 3.55 -37.45
C GLU A 321 -16.96 3.38 -35.99
N LYS A 322 -17.21 4.39 -35.15
CA LYS A 322 -16.92 4.31 -33.71
C LYS A 322 -17.82 3.30 -32.99
N GLU A 323 -19.09 3.18 -33.36
CA GLU A 323 -20.01 2.20 -32.76
C GLU A 323 -19.64 0.77 -33.17
N GLN A 324 -19.29 0.54 -34.44
CA GLN A 324 -18.74 -0.73 -34.90
C GLN A 324 -17.44 -1.10 -34.16
N LEU A 325 -16.50 -0.15 -34.05
CA LEU A 325 -15.26 -0.36 -33.29
C LEU A 325 -15.49 -0.59 -31.79
N LEU A 326 -16.63 -0.14 -31.22
CA LEU A 326 -17.03 -0.45 -29.86
C LEU A 326 -17.62 -1.87 -29.75
N GLU A 327 -18.33 -2.36 -30.77
CA GLU A 327 -18.81 -3.76 -30.81
C GLU A 327 -17.63 -4.74 -31.01
N ASP A 328 -16.75 -4.47 -31.98
CA ASP A 328 -15.51 -5.23 -32.21
C ASP A 328 -14.66 -5.34 -30.93
N ASN A 329 -14.64 -4.26 -30.12
CA ASN A 329 -13.93 -4.22 -28.83
C ASN A 329 -14.64 -5.07 -27.75
N LYS A 330 -15.98 -5.06 -27.69
CA LYS A 330 -16.74 -5.98 -26.82
C LYS A 330 -16.47 -7.43 -27.19
N ASP A 331 -16.51 -7.78 -28.48
CA ASP A 331 -16.25 -9.14 -28.96
C ASP A 331 -14.81 -9.57 -28.72
N LEU A 332 -13.83 -8.68 -28.96
CA LEU A 332 -12.43 -8.94 -28.60
C LEU A 332 -12.28 -9.15 -27.09
N ALA A 333 -12.95 -8.35 -26.24
CA ALA A 333 -12.93 -8.53 -24.79
C ALA A 333 -13.61 -9.83 -24.33
N LEU A 334 -14.70 -10.26 -24.99
CA LEU A 334 -15.33 -11.55 -24.77
C LEU A 334 -14.39 -12.70 -25.16
N ASN A 335 -13.68 -12.58 -26.29
CA ASN A 335 -12.71 -13.58 -26.74
C ASN A 335 -11.48 -13.63 -25.83
N CYS A 336 -10.97 -12.50 -25.34
CA CYS A 336 -9.94 -12.45 -24.29
C CYS A 336 -10.40 -13.13 -22.99
N ARG A 337 -11.67 -12.98 -22.57
CA ARG A 337 -12.22 -13.70 -21.41
C ARG A 337 -12.32 -15.21 -21.65
N LYS A 338 -12.75 -15.66 -22.84
CA LYS A 338 -12.76 -17.08 -23.22
C LYS A 338 -11.34 -17.68 -23.19
N LEU A 339 -10.37 -16.97 -23.76
CA LEU A 339 -8.96 -17.38 -23.77
C LEU A 339 -8.39 -17.44 -22.35
N GLN A 340 -8.65 -16.45 -21.50
CA GLN A 340 -8.26 -16.46 -20.09
C GLN A 340 -8.84 -17.68 -19.36
N ALA A 341 -10.13 -17.97 -19.53
CA ALA A 341 -10.77 -19.14 -18.93
C ALA A 341 -10.15 -20.47 -19.44
N SER A 342 -9.77 -20.55 -20.72
CA SER A 342 -9.08 -21.73 -21.26
C SER A 342 -7.64 -21.89 -20.73
N LEU A 343 -6.92 -20.79 -20.52
CA LEU A 343 -5.59 -20.81 -19.91
C LEU A 343 -5.65 -21.22 -18.43
N ASP A 344 -6.66 -20.74 -17.69
CA ASP A 344 -6.84 -21.13 -16.29
C ASP A 344 -7.34 -22.59 -16.17
N HIS A 345 -8.11 -23.08 -17.15
CA HIS A 345 -8.42 -24.51 -17.23
C HIS A 345 -7.17 -25.36 -17.51
N LEU A 346 -6.32 -24.96 -18.46
CA LEU A 346 -5.05 -25.66 -18.72
C LEU A 346 -4.14 -25.66 -17.48
N ARG A 347 -4.00 -24.54 -16.78
CA ARG A 347 -3.25 -24.44 -15.51
C ARG A 347 -3.79 -25.38 -14.43
N THR A 348 -5.10 -25.51 -14.30
CA THR A 348 -5.69 -26.47 -13.34
C THR A 348 -5.45 -27.92 -13.76
N GLN A 349 -5.38 -28.22 -15.05
CA GLN A 349 -4.98 -29.55 -15.54
C GLN A 349 -3.49 -29.82 -15.33
N GLU A 350 -2.62 -28.84 -15.60
CA GLU A 350 -1.18 -28.90 -15.36
C GLU A 350 -0.88 -29.14 -13.88
N ALA A 351 -1.50 -28.38 -12.96
CA ALA A 351 -1.36 -28.57 -11.52
C ALA A 351 -1.77 -29.98 -11.04
N VAL A 352 -2.84 -30.57 -11.60
CA VAL A 352 -3.25 -31.94 -11.29
C VAL A 352 -2.26 -32.98 -11.82
N HIS A 353 -1.63 -32.73 -12.98
CA HIS A 353 -0.54 -33.59 -13.48
C HIS A 353 0.74 -33.46 -12.65
N GLU A 354 1.07 -32.26 -12.19
CA GLU A 354 2.19 -32.02 -11.26
C GLU A 354 1.97 -32.69 -9.90
N GLU A 355 0.77 -32.56 -9.30
CA GLU A 355 0.41 -33.23 -8.06
C GLU A 355 0.49 -34.76 -8.20
N ALA A 356 -0.01 -35.32 -9.31
CA ALA A 356 0.12 -36.75 -9.60
C ALA A 356 1.58 -37.20 -9.78
N ALA A 357 2.43 -36.39 -10.41
CA ALA A 357 3.86 -36.66 -10.55
C ALA A 357 4.59 -36.58 -9.19
N GLN A 358 4.27 -35.60 -8.35
CA GLN A 358 4.81 -35.46 -6.99
C GLN A 358 4.41 -36.65 -6.11
N ALA A 359 3.15 -37.08 -6.14
CA ALA A 359 2.68 -38.27 -5.41
C ALA A 359 3.42 -39.55 -5.87
N LEU A 360 3.68 -39.70 -7.17
CA LEU A 360 4.49 -40.81 -7.70
C LEU A 360 5.98 -40.72 -7.30
N ALA A 361 6.53 -39.52 -7.15
CA ALA A 361 7.89 -39.30 -6.66
C ALA A 361 8.01 -39.61 -5.15
N GLN A 362 7.06 -39.14 -4.33
CA GLN A 362 6.97 -39.45 -2.90
C GLN A 362 6.84 -40.97 -2.66
N ALA A 363 5.92 -41.64 -3.37
CA ALA A 363 5.75 -43.09 -3.29
C ALA A 363 6.98 -43.88 -3.77
N GLN A 364 7.84 -43.30 -4.61
CA GLN A 364 9.16 -43.86 -4.92
C GLN A 364 10.15 -43.61 -3.78
N GLY A 365 10.22 -42.39 -3.24
CA GLY A 365 11.02 -42.03 -2.07
C GLY A 365 10.79 -42.97 -0.89
N GLU A 366 9.53 -43.22 -0.52
CA GLU A 366 9.16 -44.21 0.51
C GLU A 366 9.70 -45.61 0.20
N ARG A 367 9.59 -46.08 -1.05
CA ARG A 367 10.14 -47.38 -1.47
C ARG A 367 11.67 -47.40 -1.39
N HIS A 368 12.35 -46.27 -1.53
CA HIS A 368 13.80 -46.16 -1.32
C HIS A 368 14.16 -46.15 0.16
N CYS A 369 13.47 -45.36 1.00
CA CYS A 369 13.65 -45.36 2.46
C CYS A 369 13.43 -46.75 3.07
N ASN A 370 12.38 -47.46 2.67
CA ASN A 370 12.11 -48.83 3.11
C ASN A 370 13.23 -49.82 2.70
N LYS A 371 13.83 -49.66 1.51
CA LYS A 371 14.99 -50.45 1.10
C LYS A 371 16.24 -50.12 1.92
N ILE A 372 16.48 -48.84 2.24
CA ILE A 372 17.60 -48.40 3.08
C ILE A 372 17.47 -49.01 4.49
N MET A 373 16.30 -48.87 5.13
CA MET A 373 16.03 -49.46 6.45
C MET A 373 16.27 -50.98 6.48
N ALA A 374 15.84 -51.70 5.44
CA ALA A 374 16.08 -53.15 5.32
C ALA A 374 17.58 -53.49 5.13
N LEU A 375 18.34 -52.67 4.42
CA LEU A 375 19.79 -52.83 4.27
C LEU A 375 20.54 -52.50 5.58
N GLU A 376 20.15 -51.45 6.29
CA GLU A 376 20.70 -51.09 7.60
C GLU A 376 20.46 -52.17 8.65
N ALA A 377 19.24 -52.73 8.71
CA ALA A 377 18.93 -53.87 9.57
C ALA A 377 19.85 -55.07 9.29
N ARG A 378 20.15 -55.34 8.00
CA ARG A 378 21.07 -56.41 7.58
C ARG A 378 22.54 -56.10 7.93
N VAL A 379 22.96 -54.84 7.88
CA VAL A 379 24.29 -54.40 8.33
C VAL A 379 24.40 -54.49 9.86
N ALA A 380 23.37 -54.10 10.60
CA ALA A 380 23.32 -54.25 12.06
C ALA A 380 23.35 -55.74 12.49
N ALA A 381 22.76 -56.64 11.69
CA ALA A 381 22.88 -58.09 11.89
C ALA A 381 24.32 -58.58 11.67
N SER A 382 24.96 -58.24 10.55
CA SER A 382 26.33 -58.69 10.28
C SER A 382 27.38 -58.09 11.23
N GLN A 383 27.16 -56.87 11.75
CA GLN A 383 27.97 -56.31 12.84
C GLN A 383 27.83 -57.12 14.16
N LYS A 384 26.62 -57.60 14.48
CA LYS A 384 26.39 -58.51 15.62
C LYS A 384 27.02 -59.89 15.42
N GLU A 385 27.30 -60.30 14.19
CA GLU A 385 28.06 -61.53 13.90
C GLU A 385 29.57 -61.29 13.94
N ALA A 386 30.05 -60.18 13.36
CA ALA A 386 31.46 -59.79 13.41
C ALA A 386 31.97 -59.61 14.85
N THR A 387 31.14 -59.07 15.76
CA THR A 387 31.48 -58.95 17.19
C THR A 387 31.52 -60.30 17.91
N LYS A 388 30.64 -61.26 17.59
CA LYS A 388 30.73 -62.65 18.09
C LYS A 388 32.03 -63.33 17.63
N LEU A 389 32.37 -63.22 16.34
CA LEU A 389 33.60 -63.76 15.76
C LEU A 389 34.85 -63.09 16.38
N HIS A 390 34.81 -61.78 16.63
CA HIS A 390 35.90 -61.07 17.31
C HIS A 390 36.11 -61.56 18.74
N HIS A 391 35.03 -61.83 19.49
CA HIS A 391 35.11 -62.42 20.83
C HIS A 391 35.70 -63.85 20.81
N GLN A 392 35.30 -64.68 19.83
CA GLN A 392 35.91 -66.01 19.64
C GLN A 392 37.42 -65.92 19.31
N LEU A 393 37.82 -64.98 18.45
CA LEU A 393 39.23 -64.72 18.13
C LEU A 393 40.02 -64.26 19.36
N LEU A 394 39.46 -63.39 20.20
CA LEU A 394 40.05 -62.99 21.47
C LEU A 394 40.27 -64.18 22.42
N LYS A 395 39.29 -65.09 22.52
CA LYS A 395 39.42 -66.32 23.32
C LYS A 395 40.54 -67.22 22.81
N LEU A 396 40.57 -67.53 21.51
CA LEU A 396 41.64 -68.31 20.88
C LEU A 396 43.02 -67.65 21.07
N ARG A 397 43.09 -66.32 21.03
CA ARG A 397 44.33 -65.55 21.29
C ARG A 397 44.80 -65.67 22.75
N GLN A 398 43.88 -65.75 23.71
CA GLN A 398 44.19 -66.02 25.12
C GLN A 398 44.71 -67.44 25.32
N GLU A 399 44.06 -68.45 24.71
CA GLU A 399 44.49 -69.85 24.73
C GLU A 399 45.90 -70.03 24.13
N VAL A 400 46.17 -69.43 22.97
CA VAL A 400 47.52 -69.39 22.35
C VAL A 400 48.53 -68.61 23.21
N GLY A 401 48.08 -67.62 23.99
CA GLY A 401 48.91 -66.92 24.98
C GLY A 401 49.37 -67.83 26.12
N ILE A 402 48.44 -68.61 26.68
CA ILE A 402 48.70 -69.60 27.74
C ILE A 402 49.68 -70.67 27.23
N LEU A 403 49.46 -71.20 26.02
CA LEU A 403 50.35 -72.20 25.41
C LEU A 403 51.78 -71.67 25.19
N LYS A 404 51.94 -70.39 24.82
CA LYS A 404 53.27 -69.75 24.72
C LYS A 404 53.93 -69.59 26.09
N ALA A 405 53.18 -69.16 27.11
CA ALA A 405 53.69 -69.04 28.48
C ALA A 405 54.17 -70.38 29.04
N ALA A 406 53.40 -71.47 28.84
CA ALA A 406 53.79 -72.81 29.24
C ALA A 406 55.09 -73.27 28.55
N ARG A 407 55.20 -73.08 27.22
CA ARG A 407 56.43 -73.40 26.46
C ARG A 407 57.65 -72.64 26.99
N ASP A 408 57.48 -71.34 27.25
CA ASP A 408 58.60 -70.49 27.66
C ASP A 408 58.99 -70.69 29.15
N TYR A 409 58.06 -71.14 30.00
CA TYR A 409 58.36 -71.69 31.32
C TYR A 409 59.30 -72.91 31.23
N TYR A 410 58.92 -73.95 30.46
CA TYR A 410 59.77 -75.14 30.28
C TYR A 410 61.14 -74.82 29.68
N ARG A 411 61.24 -73.83 28.78
CA ARG A 411 62.53 -73.36 28.25
C ARG A 411 63.42 -72.76 29.34
N ASN A 412 62.86 -71.96 30.25
CA ASN A 412 63.65 -71.25 31.26
C ASN A 412 64.16 -72.17 32.37
N CYS A 413 63.44 -73.25 32.68
CA CYS A 413 63.91 -74.28 33.63
C CYS A 413 65.15 -75.07 33.15
N ALA A 414 65.50 -75.00 31.86
CA ALA A 414 66.58 -75.79 31.26
C ALA A 414 67.99 -75.14 31.34
N ALA A 415 68.16 -73.99 31.99
CA ALA A 415 69.42 -73.25 32.02
C ALA A 415 69.86 -72.87 33.45
N GLY A 416 70.83 -73.61 34.01
CA GLY A 416 71.41 -73.38 35.34
C GLY A 416 72.61 -72.40 35.35
N PRO A 417 73.02 -71.85 36.52
CA PRO A 417 73.96 -70.73 36.60
C PRO A 417 75.37 -71.08 37.12
N VAL A 418 76.41 -70.47 36.52
CA VAL A 418 77.77 -70.35 37.09
C VAL A 418 78.28 -68.91 36.88
N ARG A 419 79.22 -68.44 37.72
CA ARG A 419 79.67 -67.04 37.83
C ARG A 419 81.19 -66.89 37.70
N ALA A 420 81.62 -65.64 37.50
CA ALA A 420 83.01 -65.13 37.48
C ALA A 420 83.88 -65.55 36.27
N GLY A 421 84.85 -64.73 35.81
CA GLY A 421 85.05 -63.31 36.13
C GLY A 421 86.44 -62.76 35.76
N GLY A 422 86.51 -61.46 35.41
CA GLY A 422 87.73 -60.65 35.48
C GLY A 422 88.51 -60.37 34.18
N ILE A 423 88.74 -59.07 33.93
CA ILE A 423 90.01 -58.42 33.49
C ILE A 423 90.67 -58.89 32.15
N GLY A 424 91.08 -57.93 31.30
CA GLY A 424 92.11 -58.20 30.27
C GLY A 424 92.17 -57.27 29.05
N SER A 425 92.97 -56.20 29.16
CA SER A 425 93.70 -55.41 28.13
C SER A 425 93.33 -55.35 26.63
N LYS A 426 93.74 -54.21 26.02
CA LYS A 426 93.84 -53.94 24.57
C LYS A 426 94.93 -54.84 23.93
N ILE A 427 94.87 -55.08 22.60
CA ILE A 427 95.98 -54.84 21.61
C ILE A 427 95.64 -55.37 20.18
N SER A 428 95.82 -54.50 19.17
CA SER A 428 96.22 -54.72 17.75
C SER A 428 95.48 -55.70 16.80
N SER A 429 95.85 -55.59 15.51
CA SER A 429 95.50 -56.39 14.30
C SER A 429 94.01 -56.45 13.90
N LYS A 430 93.57 -55.93 12.74
CA LYS A 430 93.90 -56.18 11.31
C LYS A 430 93.11 -57.35 10.69
N VAL A 431 92.41 -57.01 9.59
CA VAL A 431 91.83 -57.89 8.54
C VAL A 431 90.52 -58.66 8.84
N LYS A 432 89.42 -58.07 8.36
CA LYS A 432 88.27 -58.67 7.65
C LYS A 432 87.69 -60.03 8.15
N PHE A 433 86.49 -59.98 8.73
CA PHE A 433 85.36 -60.83 8.31
C PHE A 433 84.03 -60.04 8.40
N LYS A 434 82.96 -60.55 7.78
CA LYS A 434 81.70 -59.80 7.52
C LYS A 434 80.76 -59.76 8.73
N THR A 435 80.31 -58.58 9.14
CA THR A 435 78.96 -58.34 9.73
C THR A 435 78.73 -56.83 9.91
N THR A 436 77.71 -56.26 9.24
CA THR A 436 77.51 -54.80 9.21
C THR A 436 76.42 -54.34 10.19
N ARG A 437 76.82 -53.78 11.34
CA ARG A 437 75.98 -52.88 12.16
C ARG A 437 76.79 -51.72 12.71
N LEU A 438 76.36 -50.49 12.42
CA LEU A 438 76.62 -49.27 13.20
C LEU A 438 75.25 -48.56 13.36
N ARG A 439 74.80 -48.11 14.54
CA ARG A 439 75.40 -47.23 15.59
C ARG A 439 75.39 -45.77 15.11
N GLY A 440 74.87 -44.78 15.85
CA GLY A 440 74.17 -44.74 17.16
C GLY A 440 73.28 -43.48 17.20
N ALA A 441 72.85 -42.86 18.31
CA ALA A 441 72.94 -43.07 19.77
C ALA A 441 71.75 -42.26 20.42
N LEU A 442 71.56 -41.94 21.72
CA LEU A 442 72.35 -42.01 22.96
C LEU A 442 71.43 -41.84 24.21
N ARG A 443 71.47 -42.75 25.21
CA ARG A 443 71.09 -42.57 26.66
C ARG A 443 69.64 -42.07 27.00
N GLN A 444 69.03 -42.21 28.19
CA GLN A 444 69.24 -42.91 29.49
C GLN A 444 67.82 -43.08 30.13
N SER A 445 67.46 -44.11 30.91
CA SER A 445 67.80 -44.40 32.33
C SER A 445 67.52 -43.22 33.29
N SER A 446 66.82 -43.35 34.44
CA SER A 446 66.10 -44.48 35.06
C SER A 446 65.19 -44.01 36.22
N HIS A 447 64.26 -44.88 36.64
CA HIS A 447 63.27 -44.77 37.74
C HIS A 447 63.57 -43.89 38.98
N ARG A 448 62.54 -43.18 39.49
CA ARG A 448 62.10 -43.28 40.90
C ARG A 448 60.59 -42.98 41.09
N THR A 449 60.09 -43.44 42.23
CA THR A 449 58.73 -43.73 42.70
C THR A 449 57.83 -42.53 43.10
N VAL A 450 56.52 -42.80 43.26
CA VAL A 450 55.47 -42.12 44.10
C VAL A 450 54.43 -41.20 43.41
N SER A 451 53.16 -41.47 43.79
CA SER A 451 51.88 -40.73 43.82
C SER A 451 51.88 -39.21 44.16
N PRO A 452 50.72 -38.49 44.23
CA PRO A 452 49.31 -38.92 44.05
C PRO A 452 48.39 -38.00 43.18
N ASN A 453 47.17 -38.50 42.94
CA ASN A 453 45.84 -37.85 42.85
C ASN A 453 45.71 -36.31 42.85
N GLN A 454 44.92 -35.78 41.91
CA GLN A 454 43.50 -35.37 42.07
C GLN A 454 42.95 -34.90 40.69
N ALA A 455 41.75 -35.22 40.17
CA ALA A 455 40.40 -35.54 40.67
C ALA A 455 39.40 -34.38 40.44
N ILE A 456 38.10 -34.71 40.39
CA ILE A 456 36.94 -33.81 40.18
C ILE A 456 36.79 -33.33 38.71
N SER A 457 35.61 -33.34 38.07
CA SER A 457 34.26 -33.76 38.49
C SER A 457 33.64 -34.82 37.56
N TRP A 458 32.64 -35.53 38.09
CA TRP A 458 31.75 -36.45 37.38
C TRP A 458 30.46 -35.73 36.92
N GLN A 459 29.75 -36.37 35.98
CA GLN A 459 28.30 -36.25 35.71
C GLN A 459 27.80 -34.90 35.09
N GLY A 460 26.76 -34.93 34.24
CA GLY A 460 26.10 -36.10 33.65
C GLY A 460 24.78 -35.80 32.94
N ARG A 461 24.10 -36.89 32.52
CA ARG A 461 22.68 -37.02 32.11
C ARG A 461 22.13 -36.10 31.00
N SER A 462 21.78 -36.76 29.89
CA SER A 462 20.59 -36.55 29.03
C SER A 462 19.28 -36.32 29.83
N PRO A 463 18.19 -35.72 29.27
CA PRO A 463 17.76 -35.87 27.87
C PRO A 463 17.14 -34.61 27.17
N SER A 464 16.58 -34.86 25.98
CA SER A 464 15.65 -34.08 25.12
C SER A 464 14.38 -33.54 25.86
N PRO A 465 13.52 -32.64 25.30
CA PRO A 465 13.18 -32.50 23.85
C PRO A 465 12.82 -31.06 23.35
N THR A 466 12.11 -30.99 22.20
CA THR A 466 11.65 -29.82 21.42
C THR A 466 12.76 -29.07 20.67
N LYS A 467 12.58 -28.66 19.40
CA LYS A 467 11.34 -28.32 18.68
C LYS A 467 11.45 -28.65 17.16
N ASP A 468 10.34 -29.00 16.51
CA ASP A 468 10.27 -29.16 15.05
C ASP A 468 10.08 -27.80 14.36
N GLU A 469 11.04 -27.38 13.54
CA GLU A 469 10.95 -26.19 12.64
C GLU A 469 11.79 -26.44 11.35
N TRP A 470 11.57 -27.57 10.67
CA TRP A 470 12.18 -27.89 9.37
C TRP A 470 11.14 -28.42 8.38
N GLU A 471 10.26 -27.53 7.93
CA GLU A 471 9.43 -27.78 6.75
C GLU A 471 10.19 -27.39 5.47
N ASP A 472 10.28 -28.37 4.58
CA ASP A 472 10.36 -28.29 3.12
C ASP A 472 11.07 -27.10 2.44
N MET A 473 12.26 -27.36 1.90
CA MET A 473 12.93 -26.53 0.88
C MET A 473 13.76 -27.42 -0.06
N SER A 474 13.11 -28.30 -0.84
CA SER A 474 13.76 -28.98 -1.96
C SER A 474 12.84 -29.14 -3.18
N ILE A 475 12.93 -28.20 -4.12
CA ILE A 475 12.57 -28.43 -5.52
C ILE A 475 13.77 -28.09 -6.42
N ASP A 476 14.12 -29.13 -7.18
CA ASP A 476 14.96 -29.23 -8.37
C ASP A 476 14.58 -28.26 -9.52
N SER A 477 15.26 -28.18 -10.66
CA SER A 477 16.68 -28.37 -11.06
C SER A 477 16.79 -27.85 -12.52
N ASP A 478 17.94 -28.05 -13.18
CA ASP A 478 18.20 -27.54 -14.53
C ASP A 478 17.30 -28.10 -15.66
N SER A 479 17.34 -27.36 -16.77
CA SER A 479 16.67 -27.60 -18.06
C SER A 479 16.91 -28.96 -18.71
N GLY A 480 15.89 -29.45 -19.42
CA GLY A 480 16.03 -30.34 -20.58
C GLY A 480 15.51 -29.65 -21.84
N GLU A 481 16.28 -29.65 -22.92
CA GLU A 481 15.87 -29.18 -24.25
C GLU A 481 15.11 -30.29 -25.00
N GLU A 482 14.20 -29.94 -25.93
CA GLU A 482 14.28 -30.35 -27.35
C GLU A 482 13.11 -29.82 -28.22
N TYR A 483 13.46 -29.39 -29.43
CA TYR A 483 12.68 -29.27 -30.67
C TYR A 483 11.17 -28.96 -30.69
N SER A 484 10.85 -27.90 -31.46
CA SER A 484 10.05 -28.10 -32.69
C SER A 484 10.43 -27.11 -33.79
N ASP A 485 10.48 -27.63 -35.02
CA ASP A 485 10.80 -26.90 -36.25
C ASP A 485 9.61 -26.07 -36.75
N SER A 486 9.89 -24.94 -37.43
CA SER A 486 9.19 -24.60 -38.66
C SER A 486 9.99 -23.59 -39.48
N LEU A 487 10.08 -23.85 -40.79
CA LEU A 487 11.02 -23.20 -41.71
C LEU A 487 10.40 -21.99 -42.42
N ASN A 488 11.23 -20.98 -42.72
CA ASN A 488 11.16 -20.26 -44.00
C ASN A 488 12.47 -19.53 -44.38
N SER A 489 13.08 -20.00 -45.48
CA SER A 489 13.84 -19.24 -46.49
C SER A 489 14.85 -18.13 -46.08
N VAL A 490 16.04 -18.61 -45.71
CA VAL A 490 17.38 -18.10 -46.11
C VAL A 490 17.48 -17.82 -47.63
N PRO A 491 18.40 -16.99 -48.21
CA PRO A 491 19.42 -16.06 -47.64
C PRO A 491 19.38 -14.60 -48.18
N SER A 492 20.11 -13.68 -47.52
CA SER A 492 21.26 -12.96 -48.14
C SER A 492 21.91 -11.88 -47.25
N GLY A 493 23.24 -11.94 -47.10
CA GLY A 493 24.09 -10.74 -47.07
C GLY A 493 24.45 -10.06 -45.74
N THR A 494 25.71 -10.24 -45.34
CA THR A 494 26.58 -9.17 -44.75
C THR A 494 26.41 -8.76 -43.27
N ALA A 495 27.29 -9.34 -42.44
CA ALA A 495 28.00 -8.77 -41.27
C ALA A 495 27.36 -7.62 -40.43
N PRO A 496 27.07 -7.84 -39.12
CA PRO A 496 26.58 -6.79 -38.23
C PRO A 496 27.69 -5.85 -37.71
N TYR A 497 27.67 -4.59 -38.14
CA TYR A 497 28.52 -3.54 -37.58
C TYR A 497 27.96 -3.05 -36.22
N ARG A 498 28.50 -3.54 -35.10
CA ARG A 498 28.13 -3.09 -33.75
C ARG A 498 29.25 -2.28 -33.09
N GLN A 499 29.31 -0.98 -33.38
CA GLN A 499 30.15 -0.07 -32.61
C GLN A 499 29.62 0.16 -31.19
N HIS A 500 30.56 0.34 -30.26
CA HIS A 500 30.31 0.42 -28.83
C HIS A 500 29.51 1.66 -28.43
N ALA A 501 28.48 1.44 -27.61
CA ALA A 501 27.99 2.44 -26.68
C ALA A 501 28.27 1.95 -25.24
N ASN A 502 29.14 2.65 -24.50
CA ASN A 502 29.24 2.46 -23.05
C ASN A 502 29.63 3.77 -22.35
N ARG A 503 28.63 4.41 -21.73
CA ARG A 503 28.78 5.66 -20.98
C ARG A 503 28.72 5.34 -19.49
N LYS A 504 29.89 5.23 -18.83
CA LYS A 504 30.01 5.21 -17.36
C LYS A 504 30.97 6.32 -16.96
N SER A 505 30.52 7.40 -16.32
CA SER A 505 29.88 7.44 -14.99
C SER A 505 30.84 6.94 -13.91
N SER A 506 31.63 7.88 -13.40
CA SER A 506 32.32 7.78 -12.11
C SER A 506 31.62 8.72 -11.12
N ARG A 507 31.52 8.34 -9.85
CA ARG A 507 30.98 9.21 -8.79
C ARG A 507 31.65 8.86 -7.45
N CYS A 508 31.77 9.88 -6.59
CA CYS A 508 32.15 9.81 -5.17
C CYS A 508 33.67 9.61 -4.90
N SER A 509 34.26 10.26 -3.88
CA SER A 509 33.68 11.24 -2.95
C SER A 509 34.70 12.11 -2.19
N LEU A 510 34.26 13.33 -1.83
CA LEU A 510 34.39 13.99 -0.50
C LEU A 510 35.78 14.26 0.12
N MET A 511 36.05 15.54 0.48
CA MET A 511 36.37 15.99 1.87
C MET A 511 36.59 17.53 1.97
N SER A 512 36.12 18.10 3.09
CA SER A 512 36.52 19.39 3.73
C SER A 512 36.33 20.75 3.04
N ASN A 513 36.01 21.77 3.86
CA ASN A 513 35.88 23.19 3.49
C ASN A 513 37.05 24.01 4.08
N THR A 514 37.42 25.12 3.44
CA THR A 514 38.02 26.33 4.04
C THR A 514 37.54 27.57 3.24
N GLU A 515 37.58 28.77 3.82
CA GLU A 515 36.89 29.96 3.34
C GLU A 515 37.72 30.88 2.42
N ALA A 516 37.07 31.46 1.40
CA ALA A 516 37.26 32.82 0.83
C ALA A 516 38.64 33.24 0.20
N PRO A 517 38.69 34.33 -0.61
CA PRO A 517 37.78 34.69 -1.71
C PRO A 517 38.50 35.20 -3.01
N ALA A 518 37.69 35.64 -3.98
CA ALA A 518 37.99 36.61 -5.06
C ALA A 518 38.61 36.14 -6.40
N ALA A 519 38.58 37.06 -7.37
CA ALA A 519 39.11 37.06 -8.75
C ALA A 519 38.37 36.24 -9.84
N GLU A 520 37.70 36.99 -10.70
CA GLU A 520 37.19 36.73 -12.06
C GLU A 520 38.12 35.86 -12.93
N SER A 521 37.65 35.00 -13.85
CA SER A 521 37.11 35.49 -15.13
C SER A 521 36.60 34.39 -16.10
N HIS A 522 35.48 34.70 -16.73
CA HIS A 522 34.97 34.35 -18.07
C HIS A 522 35.59 33.28 -19.01
N LYS A 523 34.66 32.43 -19.52
CA LYS A 523 34.39 32.03 -20.92
C LYS A 523 34.97 30.72 -21.52
N LYS A 524 34.03 29.76 -21.63
CA LYS A 524 33.60 29.05 -22.87
C LYS A 524 34.52 28.03 -23.57
N GLN A 525 34.12 26.76 -23.40
CA GLN A 525 33.96 25.69 -24.42
C GLN A 525 33.45 26.19 -25.81
N PRO A 526 33.49 25.38 -26.91
CA PRO A 526 33.43 23.90 -26.91
C PRO A 526 34.32 23.15 -27.95
N ASP A 527 34.16 21.82 -27.98
CA ASP A 527 33.99 20.87 -29.12
C ASP A 527 34.40 21.20 -30.57
N VAL A 528 34.63 20.22 -31.47
CA VAL A 528 35.04 18.78 -31.40
C VAL A 528 35.17 18.25 -32.86
N LEU A 529 35.89 17.12 -33.07
CA LEU A 529 35.91 16.31 -34.32
C LEU A 529 36.51 17.01 -35.58
N ALA A 530 37.00 16.33 -36.62
CA ALA A 530 37.32 14.90 -36.81
C ALA A 530 38.32 14.73 -37.99
N ARG A 531 38.98 13.55 -38.02
CA ARG A 531 39.51 12.87 -39.23
C ARG A 531 40.70 13.56 -39.96
N ASP A 532 41.48 12.85 -40.79
CA ASP A 532 41.44 11.42 -41.16
C ASP A 532 42.85 10.82 -41.37
N ASP A 533 42.86 9.58 -41.84
CA ASP A 533 43.89 8.93 -42.68
C ASP A 533 45.03 8.10 -42.08
N LYS A 534 45.59 7.25 -42.96
CA LYS A 534 46.18 5.94 -42.66
C LYS A 534 47.53 5.73 -43.37
N GLN A 535 48.42 4.96 -42.74
CA GLN A 535 49.28 3.91 -43.35
C GLN A 535 49.90 3.11 -42.18
N HIS A 536 49.70 1.79 -42.03
CA HIS A 536 50.24 0.66 -42.81
C HIS A 536 51.77 0.61 -42.87
N GLU A 537 52.42 -0.23 -42.04
CA GLU A 537 52.82 -1.62 -42.38
C GLU A 537 53.31 -2.40 -41.12
N PRO A 538 53.45 -3.76 -41.14
CA PRO A 538 53.21 -4.61 -39.96
C PRO A 538 54.20 -5.77 -39.71
N TRP A 539 53.89 -6.64 -38.73
CA TRP A 539 54.53 -7.95 -38.43
C TRP A 539 55.98 -7.88 -37.88
N ASP A 540 56.59 -8.93 -37.29
CA ASP A 540 56.20 -10.35 -37.21
C ASP A 540 56.62 -11.12 -35.91
N GLN A 541 56.32 -12.42 -35.89
CA GLN A 541 56.41 -13.47 -34.85
C GLN A 541 57.74 -13.69 -34.09
N GLY A 542 57.65 -14.41 -32.93
CA GLY A 542 58.79 -15.00 -32.20
C GLY A 542 58.51 -15.44 -30.75
N MET A 543 57.65 -16.43 -30.44
CA MET A 543 57.87 -17.90 -30.40
C MET A 543 58.90 -18.47 -29.38
N ARG A 544 58.56 -19.65 -28.79
CA ARG A 544 59.36 -20.56 -27.91
C ARG A 544 59.50 -20.13 -26.42
N GLY A 545 59.41 -20.99 -25.40
CA GLY A 545 59.09 -22.44 -25.26
C GLY A 545 58.61 -22.76 -23.81
N GLU A 546 57.84 -23.81 -23.52
CA GLU A 546 58.23 -25.23 -23.30
C GLU A 546 59.04 -25.52 -22.00
N LYS A 547 58.84 -26.61 -21.21
CA LYS A 547 57.74 -27.59 -21.05
C LYS A 547 57.96 -28.48 -19.78
N ARG A 548 56.88 -29.15 -19.30
CA ARG A 548 56.83 -30.45 -18.55
C ARG A 548 57.31 -30.57 -17.06
N ARG A 549 56.32 -30.83 -16.17
CA ARG A 549 56.07 -32.10 -15.39
C ARG A 549 57.30 -32.89 -14.85
N ARG A 550 57.31 -33.44 -13.62
CA ARG A 550 56.34 -34.46 -13.08
C ARG A 550 56.60 -34.86 -11.59
N LYS A 551 55.54 -35.24 -10.84
CA LYS A 551 55.47 -36.23 -9.72
C LYS A 551 56.41 -36.13 -8.46
N ARG A 552 55.80 -35.91 -7.27
CA ARG A 552 55.39 -36.93 -6.24
C ARG A 552 55.75 -36.63 -4.76
N MET A 553 54.75 -36.87 -3.90
CA MET A 553 54.80 -37.45 -2.53
C MET A 553 55.13 -36.63 -1.27
N LEU A 554 54.18 -36.79 -0.33
CA LEU A 554 54.32 -36.99 1.12
C LEU A 554 54.15 -35.81 2.10
N MET A 555 53.37 -36.11 3.14
CA MET A 555 53.04 -35.29 4.30
C MET A 555 54.28 -34.82 5.08
N ARG A 556 54.25 -33.56 5.55
CA ARG A 556 54.72 -33.25 6.90
C ARG A 556 54.04 -32.01 7.48
N THR A 557 53.64 -32.11 8.74
CA THR A 557 53.32 -30.96 9.59
C THR A 557 54.60 -30.21 9.95
N GLN A 558 54.65 -28.89 9.81
CA GLN A 558 55.67 -28.08 10.46
C GLN A 558 55.22 -26.64 10.72
N HIS A 559 55.77 -26.06 11.79
CA HIS A 559 55.35 -24.82 12.42
C HIS A 559 55.68 -23.58 11.59
N CYS A 560 54.97 -22.47 11.88
CA CYS A 560 55.18 -21.15 11.29
C CYS A 560 56.67 -20.77 11.30
N SER A 561 57.23 -20.53 10.11
CA SER A 561 58.64 -20.23 9.91
C SER A 561 58.79 -18.83 9.31
N SER A 562 59.70 -18.01 9.85
CA SER A 562 59.89 -16.60 9.50
C SER A 562 60.01 -16.34 7.98
N SER A 563 60.61 -17.30 7.25
CA SER A 563 60.82 -17.22 5.80
C SER A 563 59.54 -17.08 4.97
N SER A 564 58.38 -17.60 5.40
CA SER A 564 57.13 -17.44 4.61
C SER A 564 56.54 -16.05 4.74
N LEU A 565 56.70 -15.41 5.91
CA LEU A 565 56.40 -13.99 6.10
C LEU A 565 57.38 -13.12 5.34
N GLN A 566 58.68 -13.43 5.39
CA GLN A 566 59.70 -12.71 4.62
C GLN A 566 59.44 -12.79 3.11
N GLN A 567 59.16 -13.97 2.56
CA GLN A 567 58.80 -14.14 1.14
C GLN A 567 57.53 -13.36 0.75
N ARG A 568 56.55 -13.26 1.66
CA ARG A 568 55.34 -12.43 1.45
C ARG A 568 55.64 -10.93 1.50
N ILE A 569 56.53 -10.48 2.40
CA ILE A 569 56.98 -9.09 2.46
C ILE A 569 57.76 -8.74 1.18
N GLU A 570 58.67 -9.60 0.73
CA GLU A 570 59.41 -9.40 -0.52
C GLU A 570 58.51 -9.46 -1.76
N SER A 571 57.46 -10.29 -1.80
CA SER A 571 56.53 -10.31 -2.93
C SER A 571 55.64 -9.05 -2.99
N LEU A 572 55.20 -8.56 -1.83
CA LEU A 572 54.54 -7.26 -1.72
C LEU A 572 55.48 -6.10 -2.10
N GLN A 573 56.74 -6.14 -1.68
CA GLN A 573 57.76 -5.16 -2.06
C GLN A 573 57.98 -5.14 -3.58
N ARG A 574 58.19 -6.30 -4.22
CA ARG A 574 58.28 -6.42 -5.68
C ARG A 574 57.03 -5.88 -6.39
N HIS A 575 55.84 -6.14 -5.86
CA HIS A 575 54.59 -5.63 -6.44
C HIS A 575 54.47 -4.11 -6.30
N ILE A 576 54.84 -3.55 -5.14
CA ILE A 576 54.92 -2.10 -4.91
C ILE A 576 55.92 -1.45 -5.87
N ASP A 577 57.08 -2.07 -6.11
CA ASP A 577 58.10 -1.52 -7.00
C ASP A 577 57.74 -1.63 -8.48
N ILE A 578 57.00 -2.67 -8.90
CA ILE A 578 56.36 -2.75 -10.23
C ILE A 578 55.29 -1.66 -10.40
N LEU A 579 54.46 -1.41 -9.39
CA LEU A 579 53.49 -0.31 -9.42
C LEU A 579 54.17 1.06 -9.45
N ARG A 580 55.34 1.21 -8.82
CA ARG A 580 56.17 2.41 -8.88
C ARG A 580 56.84 2.60 -10.25
N SER A 581 57.32 1.55 -10.91
CA SER A 581 57.84 1.67 -12.28
C SER A 581 56.73 2.02 -13.26
N ALA A 582 55.63 1.26 -13.28
CA ALA A 582 54.48 1.53 -14.14
C ALA A 582 53.92 2.96 -13.96
N ARG A 583 53.93 3.51 -12.73
CA ARG A 583 53.59 4.92 -12.48
C ARG A 583 54.60 5.90 -13.07
N LYS A 584 55.91 5.62 -13.02
CA LYS A 584 56.94 6.45 -13.68
C LYS A 584 56.77 6.41 -15.20
N ASP A 585 56.57 5.22 -15.76
CA ASP A 585 56.45 5.00 -17.21
C ASP A 585 55.19 5.72 -17.76
N ALA A 586 54.06 5.63 -17.04
CA ALA A 586 52.85 6.40 -17.35
C ALA A 586 53.06 7.93 -17.26
N VAL A 587 53.86 8.41 -16.30
CA VAL A 587 54.21 9.84 -16.17
C VAL A 587 55.15 10.29 -17.29
N LEU A 588 56.11 9.45 -17.71
CA LEU A 588 56.98 9.74 -18.86
C LEU A 588 56.16 9.83 -20.15
N SER A 589 55.30 8.84 -20.42
CA SER A 589 54.38 8.84 -21.56
C SER A 589 53.45 10.07 -21.54
N ALA A 590 52.87 10.43 -20.39
CA ALA A 590 52.04 11.63 -20.26
C ALA A 590 52.83 12.94 -20.50
N ASN A 591 54.11 12.99 -20.13
CA ASN A 591 54.99 14.12 -20.42
C ASN A 591 55.41 14.17 -21.91
N GLU A 592 55.59 13.03 -22.57
CA GLU A 592 55.88 12.94 -24.00
C GLU A 592 54.66 13.36 -24.84
N LEU A 593 53.46 12.92 -24.47
CA LEU A 593 52.20 13.40 -25.06
C LEU A 593 52.02 14.91 -24.84
N ARG A 594 52.42 15.46 -23.69
CA ARG A 594 52.41 16.92 -23.49
C ARG A 594 53.37 17.64 -24.43
N ARG A 595 54.62 17.17 -24.56
CA ARG A 595 55.61 17.71 -25.52
C ARG A 595 55.17 17.57 -26.98
N ALA A 596 54.43 16.52 -27.31
CA ALA A 596 53.84 16.35 -28.64
C ALA A 596 52.75 17.40 -28.90
N ASN A 597 51.84 17.61 -27.93
CA ASN A 597 50.82 18.65 -28.01
C ASN A 597 51.44 20.06 -28.06
N GLU A 598 52.48 20.34 -27.29
CA GLU A 598 53.25 21.60 -27.34
C GLU A 598 53.82 21.86 -28.75
N LYS A 599 54.41 20.84 -29.39
CA LYS A 599 54.89 20.93 -30.78
C LYS A 599 53.76 21.16 -31.79
N ILE A 600 52.63 20.46 -31.64
CA ILE A 600 51.46 20.61 -32.52
C ILE A 600 50.86 22.02 -32.38
N MET A 601 50.76 22.57 -31.16
CA MET A 601 50.33 23.96 -30.94
C MET A 601 51.30 24.96 -31.58
N ALA A 602 52.62 24.76 -31.46
CA ALA A 602 53.60 25.63 -32.12
C ALA A 602 53.49 25.57 -33.66
N GLN A 603 53.25 24.39 -34.24
CA GLN A 603 52.98 24.23 -35.67
C GLN A 603 51.68 24.91 -36.10
N LEU A 604 50.59 24.76 -35.34
CA LEU A 604 49.29 25.39 -35.60
C LEU A 604 49.38 26.92 -35.54
N ASN A 605 50.13 27.47 -34.58
CA ASN A 605 50.40 28.90 -34.50
C ASN A 605 51.16 29.40 -35.73
N SER A 606 52.25 28.72 -36.14
CA SER A 606 53.00 29.09 -37.36
C SER A 606 52.18 28.97 -38.64
N LEU A 607 51.26 28.01 -38.74
CA LEU A 607 50.32 27.91 -39.86
C LEU A 607 49.26 29.03 -39.83
N THR A 608 48.82 29.45 -38.64
CA THR A 608 47.89 30.57 -38.46
C THR A 608 48.55 31.90 -38.83
N GLU A 609 49.80 32.12 -38.43
CA GLU A 609 50.62 33.27 -38.85
C GLU A 609 50.77 33.33 -40.37
N LYS A 610 51.10 32.20 -41.02
CA LYS A 610 51.20 32.08 -42.49
C LYS A 610 49.85 32.32 -43.19
N LEU A 611 48.74 31.89 -42.59
CA LEU A 611 47.40 32.17 -43.10
C LEU A 611 47.06 33.66 -42.98
N CYS A 612 47.46 34.32 -41.89
CA CYS A 612 47.28 35.76 -41.70
C CYS A 612 48.15 36.58 -42.68
N SER A 613 49.41 36.23 -42.89
CA SER A 613 50.26 36.91 -43.88
C SER A 613 49.80 36.67 -45.32
N SER A 614 49.27 35.47 -45.64
CA SER A 614 48.62 35.17 -46.91
C SER A 614 47.35 36.00 -47.15
N LYS A 615 46.51 36.19 -46.11
CA LYS A 615 45.35 37.09 -46.17
C LYS A 615 45.78 38.55 -46.40
N GLN A 616 46.82 39.03 -45.72
CA GLN A 616 47.37 40.38 -45.91
C GLN A 616 47.96 40.57 -47.32
N LEU A 617 48.70 39.57 -47.84
CA LEU A 617 49.19 39.57 -49.22
C LEU A 617 48.02 39.63 -50.22
N THR A 618 46.98 38.83 -50.01
CA THR A 618 45.79 38.82 -50.87
C THR A 618 45.07 40.17 -50.84
N GLN A 619 44.95 40.80 -49.66
CA GLN A 619 44.37 42.13 -49.50
C GLN A 619 45.20 43.23 -50.18
N LYS A 620 46.53 43.11 -50.19
CA LYS A 620 47.40 44.01 -50.96
C LYS A 620 47.22 43.79 -52.47
N LEU A 621 47.20 42.54 -52.93
CA LEU A 621 46.99 42.24 -54.35
C LEU A 621 45.64 42.74 -54.86
N THR A 622 44.57 42.73 -54.05
CA THR A 622 43.29 43.33 -54.44
C THR A 622 43.30 44.86 -54.41
N SER A 623 44.04 45.52 -53.50
CA SER A 623 44.21 46.97 -53.56
C SER A 623 45.05 47.42 -54.76
N ASP A 624 46.09 46.66 -55.10
CA ASP A 624 46.98 46.93 -56.23
C ASP A 624 46.24 46.70 -57.56
N LEU A 625 45.44 45.63 -57.67
CA LEU A 625 44.55 45.37 -58.82
C LEU A 625 43.53 46.50 -59.00
N ALA A 626 42.87 46.94 -57.93
CA ALA A 626 41.98 48.11 -58.00
C ALA A 626 42.73 49.41 -58.37
N GLY A 627 44.04 49.50 -58.09
CA GLY A 627 44.94 50.54 -58.60
C GLY A 627 45.06 50.49 -60.12
N VAL A 628 45.42 49.33 -60.67
CA VAL A 628 45.55 49.09 -62.11
C VAL A 628 44.22 49.28 -62.85
N GLU A 629 43.08 48.90 -62.26
CA GLU A 629 41.75 49.17 -62.84
C GLU A 629 41.44 50.67 -62.97
N ARG A 630 41.90 51.51 -62.03
CA ARG A 630 41.77 52.98 -62.14
C ARG A 630 42.70 53.53 -63.23
N GLN A 631 43.96 53.07 -63.28
CA GLN A 631 44.90 53.45 -64.33
C GLN A 631 44.38 53.06 -65.72
N LYS A 632 43.82 51.87 -65.87
CA LYS A 632 43.15 51.42 -67.10
C LYS A 632 42.04 52.40 -67.51
N LYS A 633 41.15 52.80 -66.58
CA LYS A 633 40.07 53.75 -66.88
C LYS A 633 40.57 55.14 -67.26
N VAL A 634 41.68 55.59 -66.68
CA VAL A 634 42.35 56.84 -67.07
C VAL A 634 42.90 56.71 -68.49
N LEU A 635 43.62 55.63 -68.82
CA LEU A 635 44.15 55.38 -70.17
C LEU A 635 43.03 55.16 -71.21
N GLU A 636 41.90 54.56 -70.84
CA GLU A 636 40.70 54.46 -71.69
C GLU A 636 40.10 55.85 -71.94
N MET A 637 40.01 56.71 -70.92
CA MET A 637 39.54 58.10 -71.08
C MET A 637 40.52 58.96 -71.90
N GLU A 638 41.83 58.79 -71.70
CA GLU A 638 42.86 59.45 -72.51
C GLU A 638 42.81 58.98 -73.97
N LEU A 639 42.65 57.67 -74.23
CA LEU A 639 42.44 57.15 -75.60
C LEU A 639 41.19 57.74 -76.25
N GLU A 640 40.11 57.90 -75.50
CA GLU A 640 38.87 58.49 -76.03
C GLU A 640 39.00 60.00 -76.26
N GLN A 641 39.79 60.72 -75.44
CA GLN A 641 40.21 62.09 -75.72
C GLN A 641 41.13 62.17 -76.95
N TRP A 642 42.07 61.25 -77.12
CA TRP A 642 42.90 61.16 -78.33
C TRP A 642 42.05 60.88 -79.58
N ARG A 643 41.00 60.04 -79.50
CA ARG A 643 40.03 59.90 -80.61
C ARG A 643 39.35 61.22 -80.94
N GLN A 644 38.87 61.95 -79.93
CA GLN A 644 38.17 63.23 -80.09
C GLN A 644 39.09 64.32 -80.66
N ILE A 645 40.37 64.36 -80.25
CA ILE A 645 41.39 65.27 -80.78
C ILE A 645 41.78 64.90 -82.23
N THR A 646 41.84 63.61 -82.55
CA THR A 646 42.26 63.11 -83.88
C THR A 646 41.14 63.20 -84.92
N PHE A 647 39.86 63.31 -84.52
CA PHE A 647 38.72 63.39 -85.43
C PHE A 647 37.74 64.55 -85.14
N PRO A 648 38.11 65.79 -85.53
CA PRO A 648 37.14 66.79 -85.99
C PRO A 648 36.43 66.29 -87.26
N GLN A 649 35.15 66.61 -87.45
CA GLN A 649 34.37 66.17 -88.61
C GLN A 649 34.84 66.80 -89.93
N GLN A 650 35.07 66.00 -90.99
CA GLN A 650 34.60 66.32 -92.36
C GLN A 650 34.77 65.20 -93.42
N THR A 651 33.80 65.16 -94.34
CA THR A 651 33.75 64.66 -95.75
C THR A 651 34.82 63.71 -96.35
N ALA A 652 34.35 62.75 -97.16
CA ALA A 652 35.12 61.93 -98.12
C ALA A 652 35.13 62.58 -99.55
N PRO A 653 35.80 62.05 -100.61
CA PRO A 653 36.69 60.86 -100.78
C PRO A 653 38.03 61.27 -101.52
N PRO A 654 38.74 60.54 -102.44
CA PRO A 654 38.75 59.11 -102.83
C PRO A 654 40.14 58.35 -102.78
N PRO A 655 41.07 58.24 -103.80
CA PRO A 655 42.19 57.24 -103.81
C PRO A 655 43.60 57.92 -103.77
N PRO A 656 44.81 57.30 -103.99
CA PRO A 656 45.26 56.33 -105.03
C PRO A 656 46.27 55.22 -104.58
N ALA A 657 46.90 54.53 -105.55
CA ALA A 657 48.12 53.68 -105.40
C ALA A 657 49.37 54.38 -106.02
N PRO A 658 50.63 53.95 -105.74
CA PRO A 658 51.44 53.05 -106.61
C PRO A 658 52.24 52.01 -105.76
N VAL A 659 53.33 51.28 -106.12
CA VAL A 659 54.34 51.13 -107.22
C VAL A 659 54.70 49.61 -107.27
N ASN A 660 55.14 48.87 -108.31
CA ASN A 660 56.00 49.01 -109.53
C ASN A 660 57.54 48.95 -109.35
N ALA A 661 58.19 47.90 -109.89
CA ALA A 661 59.55 47.83 -110.51
C ALA A 661 60.03 46.36 -110.73
N GLU A 662 61.00 46.00 -111.59
CA GLU A 662 61.23 46.27 -113.03
C GLU A 662 62.44 45.42 -113.57
N CYS A 663 62.90 45.68 -114.82
CA CYS A 663 64.13 45.16 -115.49
C CYS A 663 64.05 43.71 -116.08
N SER A 664 64.21 43.39 -117.37
CA SER A 664 64.74 44.00 -118.63
C SER A 664 66.24 43.78 -118.94
N CYS A 665 66.57 43.18 -120.11
CA CYS A 665 67.53 43.71 -121.11
C CYS A 665 67.82 42.77 -122.32
N GLN A 666 67.64 43.30 -123.54
CA GLN A 666 68.53 43.23 -124.74
C GLN A 666 68.98 41.85 -125.34
N GLY A 667 69.20 41.68 -126.66
CA GLY A 667 68.95 42.55 -127.83
C GLY A 667 69.73 42.15 -129.12
N ARG A 668 69.58 42.96 -130.20
CA ARG A 668 70.37 43.01 -131.47
C ARG A 668 70.01 42.08 -132.66
N THR A 669 70.67 42.32 -133.80
CA THR A 669 70.13 42.18 -135.18
C THR A 669 71.13 41.63 -136.22
N VAL A 670 70.62 40.93 -137.25
CA VAL A 670 70.90 41.03 -138.73
C VAL A 670 72.32 41.54 -139.15
N PRO A 671 73.13 40.80 -139.96
CA PRO A 671 72.81 40.56 -141.39
C PRO A 671 73.34 39.25 -142.05
N ALA A 672 73.04 39.11 -143.36
CA ALA A 672 73.68 38.21 -144.35
C ALA A 672 74.94 38.90 -144.97
N PRO A 673 75.80 38.31 -145.87
CA PRO A 673 75.49 37.24 -146.84
C PRO A 673 76.60 36.17 -147.12
N THR A 674 76.32 35.32 -148.12
CA THR A 674 77.23 34.45 -148.93
C THR A 674 78.03 33.32 -148.25
N ASP A 675 77.55 32.09 -148.48
CA ASP A 675 78.25 30.82 -148.82
C ASP A 675 79.61 30.42 -148.18
N PRO A 676 79.80 29.11 -147.83
CA PRO A 676 79.29 27.93 -148.55
C PRO A 676 78.15 27.17 -147.84
N ALA A 677 76.95 27.19 -148.41
CA ALA A 677 75.70 26.81 -147.75
C ALA A 677 75.43 25.30 -147.52
N HIS A 678 76.43 24.40 -147.61
CA HIS A 678 76.20 22.95 -147.44
C HIS A 678 76.81 22.34 -146.16
N GLN A 679 77.99 22.77 -145.72
CA GLN A 679 78.57 22.30 -144.45
C GLN A 679 77.96 23.01 -143.23
N ALA A 680 77.58 24.29 -143.37
CA ALA A 680 76.91 25.05 -142.31
C ALA A 680 75.55 24.43 -141.94
N LEU A 681 74.72 24.12 -142.95
CA LEU A 681 73.41 23.47 -142.75
C LEU A 681 73.53 22.09 -142.10
N GLU A 682 74.54 21.29 -142.45
CA GLU A 682 74.75 19.98 -141.81
C GLU A 682 75.21 20.13 -140.34
N ALA A 683 76.01 21.16 -140.04
CA ALA A 683 76.39 21.51 -138.67
C ALA A 683 75.20 22.04 -137.84
N GLU A 684 74.34 22.87 -138.42
CA GLU A 684 73.11 23.36 -137.80
C GLU A 684 72.12 22.21 -137.54
N VAL A 685 71.91 21.30 -138.48
CA VAL A 685 71.06 20.11 -138.27
C VAL A 685 71.61 19.24 -137.14
N LYS A 686 72.93 19.04 -137.05
CA LYS A 686 73.56 18.33 -135.92
C LYS A 686 73.42 19.11 -134.60
N GLN A 687 73.52 20.44 -134.61
CA GLN A 687 73.31 21.29 -133.44
C GLN A 687 71.85 21.25 -132.96
N LEU A 688 70.88 21.29 -133.88
CA LEU A 688 69.45 21.16 -133.59
C LEU A 688 69.11 19.75 -133.08
N GLN A 689 69.69 18.70 -133.66
CA GLN A 689 69.52 17.33 -133.18
C GLN A 689 70.14 17.13 -131.78
N ALA A 690 71.27 17.77 -131.48
CA ALA A 690 71.86 17.79 -130.15
C ALA A 690 71.00 18.59 -129.15
N ARG A 691 70.48 19.76 -129.54
CA ARG A 691 69.52 20.54 -128.74
C ARG A 691 68.24 19.74 -128.46
N LEU A 692 67.72 19.00 -129.44
CA LEU A 692 66.54 18.14 -129.27
C LEU A 692 66.82 16.97 -128.32
N LYS A 693 68.00 16.34 -128.40
CA LYS A 693 68.44 15.29 -127.45
C LYS A 693 68.61 15.83 -126.03
N ASN A 694 69.17 17.04 -125.88
CA ASN A 694 69.31 17.69 -124.58
C ASN A 694 67.94 18.10 -124.01
N ALA A 695 67.03 18.62 -124.84
CA ALA A 695 65.67 18.96 -124.46
C ALA A 695 64.83 17.71 -124.09
N SER A 696 64.99 16.58 -124.79
CA SER A 696 64.30 15.35 -124.41
C SER A 696 64.88 14.72 -123.13
N ALA A 697 66.21 14.82 -122.90
CA ALA A 697 66.84 14.46 -121.64
C ALA A 697 66.49 15.41 -120.48
N GLU A 698 66.12 16.65 -120.77
CA GLU A 698 65.53 17.59 -119.81
C GLU A 698 64.09 17.20 -119.48
N VAL A 699 63.25 16.96 -120.49
CA VAL A 699 61.86 16.52 -120.31
C VAL A 699 61.77 15.20 -119.55
N THR A 700 62.62 14.20 -119.81
CA THR A 700 62.61 12.96 -119.01
C THR A 700 63.03 13.18 -117.57
N ARG A 701 63.97 14.09 -117.29
CA ARG A 701 64.34 14.48 -115.92
C ARG A 701 63.22 15.23 -115.22
N GLN A 702 62.52 16.12 -115.91
CA GLN A 702 61.36 16.84 -115.39
C GLN A 702 60.15 15.91 -115.17
N VAL A 703 59.95 14.90 -116.02
CA VAL A 703 58.94 13.84 -115.81
C VAL A 703 59.31 12.96 -114.60
N ALA A 704 60.59 12.61 -114.42
CA ALA A 704 61.05 11.90 -113.24
C ALA A 704 60.87 12.73 -111.95
N ALA A 705 61.20 14.02 -111.98
CA ALA A 705 60.97 14.95 -110.88
C ALA A 705 59.46 15.10 -110.56
N ASN A 706 58.60 15.24 -111.58
CA ASN A 706 57.15 15.25 -111.40
C ASN A 706 56.62 13.93 -110.81
N LYS A 707 57.19 12.78 -111.20
CA LYS A 707 56.83 11.47 -110.60
C LYS A 707 57.26 11.39 -109.13
N ALA A 708 58.44 11.89 -108.78
CA ALA A 708 58.91 11.95 -107.40
C ALA A 708 58.05 12.90 -106.54
N LEU A 709 57.73 14.09 -107.05
CA LEU A 709 56.85 15.06 -106.37
C LEU A 709 55.43 14.52 -106.18
N ARG A 710 54.88 13.79 -107.17
CA ARG A 710 53.59 13.08 -107.01
C ARG A 710 53.65 11.98 -105.95
N GLY A 711 54.76 11.25 -105.86
CA GLY A 711 55.00 10.29 -104.78
C GLY A 711 55.02 10.95 -103.39
N GLN A 712 55.79 12.04 -103.25
CA GLN A 712 55.84 12.82 -102.00
C GLN A 712 54.49 13.44 -101.64
N LEU A 713 53.71 13.90 -102.64
CA LEU A 713 52.35 14.40 -102.43
C LEU A 713 51.43 13.28 -101.91
N GLN A 714 51.45 12.09 -102.53
CA GLN A 714 50.67 10.94 -102.05
C GLN A 714 51.06 10.54 -100.63
N GLU A 715 52.36 10.43 -100.33
CA GLU A 715 52.82 10.15 -98.96
C GLU A 715 52.33 11.21 -97.96
N ASN A 716 52.23 12.47 -98.37
CA ASN A 716 51.79 13.56 -97.51
C ASN A 716 50.26 13.57 -97.34
N GLU A 717 49.49 13.18 -98.36
CA GLU A 717 48.06 12.88 -98.21
C GLU A 717 47.83 11.71 -97.23
N ASP A 718 48.61 10.64 -97.35
CA ASP A 718 48.49 9.46 -96.48
C ASP A 718 48.88 9.80 -95.03
N LYS A 719 49.93 10.61 -94.83
CA LYS A 719 50.28 11.19 -93.51
C LYS A 719 49.17 12.09 -92.97
N LEU A 720 48.54 12.92 -93.82
CA LEU A 720 47.44 13.80 -93.43
C LEU A 720 46.20 13.01 -93.01
N ARG A 721 45.83 11.96 -93.75
CA ARG A 721 44.76 11.01 -93.38
C ARG A 721 45.03 10.38 -92.02
N GLN A 722 46.24 9.84 -91.80
CA GLN A 722 46.64 9.26 -90.51
C GLN A 722 46.60 10.27 -89.35
N LEU A 723 46.89 11.56 -89.61
CA LEU A 723 46.79 12.62 -88.60
C LEU A 723 45.32 12.99 -88.33
N GLN A 724 44.46 13.02 -89.35
CA GLN A 724 43.02 13.25 -89.23
C GLN A 724 42.34 12.11 -88.44
N ASP A 725 42.71 10.85 -88.68
CA ASP A 725 42.22 9.70 -87.92
C ASP A 725 42.62 9.81 -86.44
N LYS A 726 43.90 10.13 -86.17
CA LYS A 726 44.41 10.36 -84.80
C LYS A 726 43.69 11.52 -84.11
N ALA A 727 43.47 12.64 -84.81
CA ALA A 727 42.71 13.77 -84.30
C ALA A 727 41.29 13.33 -83.90
N SER A 728 40.56 12.64 -84.79
CA SER A 728 39.22 12.12 -84.50
C SER A 728 39.21 11.17 -83.28
N HIS A 729 40.26 10.37 -83.08
CA HIS A 729 40.37 9.50 -81.91
C HIS A 729 40.53 10.32 -80.63
N THR A 730 41.39 11.34 -80.63
CA THR A 730 41.54 12.26 -79.48
C THR A 730 40.30 13.10 -79.23
N GLU A 731 39.52 13.47 -80.25
CA GLU A 731 38.24 14.18 -80.07
C GLU A 731 37.20 13.30 -79.36
N ARG A 732 37.09 12.01 -79.73
CA ARG A 732 36.20 11.06 -79.03
C ARG A 732 36.61 10.88 -77.57
N ASP A 733 37.91 10.71 -77.29
CA ASP A 733 38.45 10.62 -75.93
C ASP A 733 38.21 11.90 -75.11
N VAL A 734 38.45 13.08 -75.69
CA VAL A 734 38.14 14.38 -75.06
C VAL A 734 36.65 14.52 -74.76
N ASN A 735 35.76 14.07 -75.65
CA ASN A 735 34.32 14.13 -75.42
C ASN A 735 33.86 13.16 -74.31
N MET A 736 34.39 11.93 -74.27
CA MET A 736 34.13 11.00 -73.15
C MET A 736 34.64 11.58 -71.81
N LYS A 737 35.82 12.19 -71.80
CA LYS A 737 36.39 12.85 -70.61
C LYS A 737 35.58 14.08 -70.18
N ARG A 738 35.02 14.86 -71.12
CA ARG A 738 34.09 15.95 -70.82
C ARG A 738 32.82 15.44 -70.15
N GLN A 739 32.20 14.38 -70.67
CA GLN A 739 31.01 13.78 -70.05
C GLN A 739 31.29 13.32 -68.62
N LEU A 740 32.38 12.55 -68.42
CA LEU A 740 32.80 12.10 -67.09
C LEU A 740 33.03 13.27 -66.11
N VAL A 741 33.56 14.40 -66.58
CA VAL A 741 33.75 15.61 -65.76
C VAL A 741 32.42 16.26 -65.39
N GLU A 742 31.42 16.29 -66.28
CA GLU A 742 30.07 16.77 -65.93
C GLU A 742 29.33 15.81 -64.98
N ASP A 743 29.46 14.50 -65.16
CA ASP A 743 28.90 13.49 -64.25
C ASP A 743 29.52 13.58 -62.84
N LEU A 744 30.82 13.87 -62.75
CA LEU A 744 31.48 14.14 -61.47
C LEU A 744 31.05 15.48 -60.86
N LYS A 745 30.79 16.51 -61.67
CA LYS A 745 30.26 17.81 -61.20
C LYS A 745 28.83 17.70 -60.66
N THR A 746 27.94 16.96 -61.33
CA THR A 746 26.56 16.76 -60.85
C THR A 746 26.56 15.95 -59.56
N ARG A 747 27.36 14.88 -59.48
CA ARG A 747 27.56 14.12 -58.24
C ARG A 747 28.13 14.97 -57.10
N LEU A 748 29.07 15.88 -57.40
CA LEU A 748 29.62 16.81 -56.40
C LEU A 748 28.56 17.81 -55.89
N LYS A 749 27.72 18.37 -56.77
CA LYS A 749 26.60 19.25 -56.37
C LYS A 749 25.63 18.52 -55.44
N PHE A 750 25.20 17.30 -55.81
CA PHE A 750 24.33 16.47 -54.97
C PHE A 750 24.96 16.21 -53.58
N LEU A 751 26.26 15.89 -53.52
CA LEU A 751 26.94 15.68 -52.24
C LEU A 751 27.00 16.98 -51.39
N GLN A 752 27.19 18.15 -52.01
CA GLN A 752 27.13 19.44 -51.32
C GLN A 752 25.71 19.81 -50.84
N GLU A 753 24.67 19.41 -51.57
CA GLU A 753 23.27 19.59 -51.18
C GLU A 753 22.89 18.68 -50.01
N MET A 754 23.34 17.41 -50.04
CA MET A 754 23.25 16.50 -48.90
C MET A 754 24.01 17.02 -47.68
N GLU A 755 25.23 17.55 -47.86
CA GLU A 755 26.02 18.16 -46.77
C GLU A 755 25.30 19.37 -46.14
N LYS A 756 24.68 20.24 -46.95
CA LYS A 756 23.84 21.35 -46.47
C LYS A 756 22.62 20.85 -45.70
N SER A 757 21.95 19.81 -46.20
CA SER A 757 20.80 19.18 -45.54
C SER A 757 21.19 18.61 -44.16
N TYR A 758 22.30 17.86 -44.07
CA TYR A 758 22.81 17.36 -42.80
C TYR A 758 23.22 18.47 -41.83
N LYS A 759 23.80 19.59 -42.31
CA LYS A 759 24.08 20.75 -41.46
C LYS A 759 22.81 21.38 -40.88
N GLY A 760 21.77 21.55 -41.70
CA GLY A 760 20.45 22.01 -41.22
C GLY A 760 19.84 21.08 -40.16
N GLN A 761 19.89 19.76 -40.39
CA GLN A 761 19.43 18.76 -39.42
C GLN A 761 20.23 18.79 -38.11
N LEU A 762 21.55 19.00 -38.18
CA LEU A 762 22.41 19.16 -36.99
C LEU A 762 22.08 20.43 -36.22
N GLU A 763 21.84 21.56 -36.89
CA GLU A 763 21.39 22.79 -36.23
C GLU A 763 20.02 22.64 -35.58
N GLU A 764 19.08 21.92 -36.22
CA GLU A 764 17.78 21.60 -35.61
C GLU A 764 17.94 20.73 -34.35
N LEU A 765 18.81 19.71 -34.40
CA LEU A 765 19.10 18.87 -33.25
C LEU A 765 19.78 19.68 -32.14
N GLU A 766 20.68 20.60 -32.47
CA GLU A 766 21.31 21.50 -31.50
C GLU A 766 20.28 22.44 -30.84
N LYS A 767 19.33 22.98 -31.62
CA LYS A 767 18.19 23.78 -31.12
C LYS A 767 17.31 22.94 -30.17
N LYS A 768 16.97 21.70 -30.55
CA LYS A 768 16.19 20.75 -29.72
C LYS A 768 16.94 20.35 -28.43
N VAL A 769 18.26 20.21 -28.48
CA VAL A 769 19.09 19.96 -27.28
C VAL A 769 19.12 21.18 -26.35
N LYS A 770 19.19 22.40 -26.89
CA LYS A 770 19.15 23.64 -26.10
C LYS A 770 17.82 23.77 -25.34
N THR A 771 16.67 23.66 -26.02
CA THR A 771 15.35 23.74 -25.35
C THR A 771 15.17 22.65 -24.30
N LEU A 772 15.53 21.39 -24.59
CA LEU A 772 15.47 20.30 -23.60
C LEU A 772 16.40 20.54 -22.39
N SER A 773 17.54 21.22 -22.57
CA SER A 773 18.43 21.59 -21.46
C SER A 773 17.86 22.72 -20.59
N GLU A 774 17.18 23.69 -21.21
CA GLU A 774 16.47 24.78 -20.54
C GLU A 774 15.28 24.22 -19.74
N GLU A 775 14.46 23.38 -20.36
CA GLU A 775 13.38 22.65 -19.68
C GLU A 775 13.90 21.80 -18.51
N ALA A 776 15.02 21.11 -18.66
CA ALA A 776 15.63 20.34 -17.57
C ALA A 776 16.09 21.24 -16.41
N SER A 777 16.57 22.45 -16.70
CA SER A 777 16.90 23.45 -15.68
C SER A 777 15.65 23.97 -14.97
N ASN A 778 14.56 24.21 -15.71
CA ASN A 778 13.26 24.65 -15.17
C ASN A 778 12.62 23.56 -14.28
N ARG A 779 12.62 22.30 -14.75
CA ARG A 779 12.20 21.13 -13.95
C ARG A 779 13.03 21.00 -12.67
N LYS A 780 14.35 21.21 -12.72
CA LYS A 780 15.22 21.24 -11.52
C LYS A 780 14.81 22.34 -10.54
N ALA A 781 14.61 23.58 -11.02
CA ALA A 781 14.20 24.71 -10.19
C ALA A 781 12.83 24.49 -9.53
N PHE A 782 11.88 23.90 -10.26
CA PHE A 782 10.56 23.50 -9.74
C PHE A 782 10.67 22.41 -8.66
N ILE A 783 11.49 21.37 -8.88
CA ILE A 783 11.76 20.32 -7.88
C ILE A 783 12.41 20.91 -6.62
N GLU A 784 13.31 21.89 -6.75
CA GLU A 784 13.87 22.61 -5.59
C GLU A 784 12.82 23.47 -4.87
N SER A 785 11.90 24.11 -5.60
CA SER A 785 10.77 24.85 -5.00
C SER A 785 9.82 23.91 -4.24
N LEU A 786 9.50 22.74 -4.78
CA LEU A 786 8.75 21.70 -4.08
C LEU A 786 9.49 21.21 -2.82
N LYS A 787 10.80 21.00 -2.88
CA LYS A 787 11.61 20.64 -1.70
C LYS A 787 11.59 21.72 -0.62
N ARG A 788 11.67 23.00 -0.99
CA ARG A 788 11.55 24.12 -0.04
C ARG A 788 10.17 24.11 0.65
N ARG A 789 9.08 23.95 -0.11
CA ARG A 789 7.72 23.84 0.45
C ARG A 789 7.53 22.60 1.33
N LEU A 790 8.05 21.44 0.92
CA LEU A 790 8.01 20.20 1.71
C LEU A 790 8.77 20.35 3.03
N ASN A 791 9.93 21.00 3.03
CA ASN A 791 10.68 21.27 4.25
C ASN A 791 9.91 22.18 5.22
N VAL A 792 9.27 23.25 4.72
CA VAL A 792 8.41 24.13 5.53
C VAL A 792 7.26 23.35 6.14
N ALA A 793 6.49 22.62 5.33
CA ALA A 793 5.38 21.78 5.81
C ALA A 793 5.83 20.70 6.81
N THR A 794 7.06 20.18 6.66
CA THR A 794 7.66 19.25 7.64
C THR A 794 7.98 19.96 8.95
N THR A 795 8.54 21.18 8.92
CA THR A 795 8.79 21.96 10.14
C THR A 795 7.51 22.44 10.83
N GLU A 796 6.46 22.76 10.08
CA GLU A 796 5.13 23.09 10.61
C GLU A 796 4.49 21.86 11.23
N LYS A 797 4.50 20.71 10.53
CA LYS A 797 4.06 19.43 11.09
C LYS A 797 4.76 19.13 12.43
N ASN A 798 6.08 19.25 12.48
CA ASN A 798 6.84 18.99 13.72
C ASN A 798 6.45 19.95 14.85
N GLN A 799 6.10 21.21 14.54
CA GLN A 799 5.59 22.17 15.53
C GLN A 799 4.18 21.79 16.03
N TYR A 800 3.29 21.33 15.14
CA TYR A 800 1.97 20.83 15.52
C TYR A 800 2.05 19.53 16.32
N GLU A 801 2.93 18.59 15.96
CA GLU A 801 3.16 17.37 16.76
C GLU A 801 3.70 17.74 18.17
N ALA A 802 4.61 18.71 18.27
CA ALA A 802 5.13 19.23 19.54
C ALA A 802 4.13 20.10 20.35
N SER A 803 3.04 20.58 19.75
CA SER A 803 1.94 21.22 20.49
C SER A 803 0.91 20.18 20.93
N CYS A 804 0.62 19.18 20.10
CA CYS A 804 -0.25 18.05 20.42
C CYS A 804 0.29 17.20 21.57
N THR A 805 1.62 16.97 21.67
CA THR A 805 2.20 16.28 22.83
C THR A 805 2.02 17.07 24.12
N LYS A 806 2.31 18.37 24.13
CA LYS A 806 2.08 19.25 25.30
C LYS A 806 0.61 19.27 25.73
N LEU A 807 -0.32 19.33 24.78
CA LEU A 807 -1.75 19.28 25.08
C LEU A 807 -2.20 17.92 25.65
N LYS A 808 -1.58 16.81 25.23
CA LYS A 808 -1.80 15.49 25.86
C LYS A 808 -1.26 15.44 27.29
N GLU A 809 -0.01 15.87 27.50
CA GLU A 809 0.54 15.94 28.86
C GLU A 809 -0.31 16.82 29.79
N ASP A 810 -0.82 17.95 29.30
CA ASP A 810 -1.67 18.84 30.09
C ASP A 810 -3.09 18.28 30.31
N LEU A 811 -3.60 17.45 29.40
CA LEU A 811 -4.82 16.66 29.60
C LEU A 811 -4.62 15.58 30.67
N GLU A 812 -3.52 14.80 30.60
CA GLU A 812 -3.16 13.81 31.62
C GLU A 812 -3.00 14.47 33.01
N LYS A 813 -2.35 15.64 33.08
CA LYS A 813 -2.25 16.48 34.30
C LYS A 813 -3.61 17.03 34.76
N LYS A 814 -4.68 16.99 33.96
CA LYS A 814 -6.05 17.38 34.34
C LYS A 814 -6.86 16.16 34.77
N GLU A 815 -6.73 15.03 34.09
CA GLU A 815 -7.33 13.74 34.47
C GLU A 815 -6.82 13.27 35.83
N GLN A 816 -5.51 13.35 36.09
CA GLN A 816 -4.92 13.08 37.42
C GLN A 816 -5.51 13.98 38.51
N ARG A 817 -5.79 15.26 38.22
CA ARG A 817 -6.46 16.18 39.16
C ARG A 817 -7.94 15.83 39.37
N ILE A 818 -8.64 15.39 38.32
CA ILE A 818 -10.03 14.94 38.40
C ILE A 818 -10.12 13.69 39.29
N HIS A 819 -9.24 12.70 39.09
CA HIS A 819 -9.19 11.51 39.94
C HIS A 819 -8.83 11.85 41.41
N ALA A 820 -7.89 12.77 41.64
CA ALA A 820 -7.58 13.23 43.00
C ALA A 820 -8.78 13.95 43.67
N LEU A 821 -9.57 14.71 42.90
CA LEU A 821 -10.80 15.33 43.39
C LEU A 821 -11.93 14.31 43.62
N GLN A 822 -12.11 13.33 42.72
CA GLN A 822 -13.06 12.23 42.87
C GLN A 822 -12.76 11.40 44.13
N ALA A 823 -11.49 11.05 44.37
CA ALA A 823 -11.08 10.35 45.58
C ALA A 823 -11.38 11.17 46.85
N ARG A 824 -11.18 12.50 46.82
CA ARG A 824 -11.51 13.38 47.94
C ARG A 824 -13.02 13.54 48.14
N VAL A 825 -13.81 13.55 47.07
CA VAL A 825 -15.29 13.55 47.14
C VAL A 825 -15.77 12.25 47.78
N GLY A 826 -15.34 11.09 47.27
CA GLY A 826 -15.70 9.78 47.83
C GLY A 826 -15.31 9.62 49.31
N ALA A 827 -14.14 10.13 49.71
CA ALA A 827 -13.73 10.17 51.11
C ALA A 827 -14.65 11.08 51.97
N SER A 828 -15.11 12.21 51.43
CA SER A 828 -16.08 13.08 52.12
C SER A 828 -17.49 12.50 52.16
N GLU A 829 -17.91 11.75 51.15
CA GLU A 829 -19.18 11.01 51.11
C GLU A 829 -19.17 9.86 52.12
N GLN A 830 -18.06 9.12 52.24
CA GLN A 830 -17.86 8.11 53.29
C GLN A 830 -17.90 8.72 54.69
N ALA A 831 -17.24 9.86 54.90
CA ALA A 831 -17.29 10.58 56.18
C ALA A 831 -18.71 11.09 56.50
N LEU A 832 -19.45 11.58 55.50
CA LEU A 832 -20.84 12.01 55.65
C LEU A 832 -21.77 10.83 55.95
N ALA A 833 -21.60 9.69 55.28
CA ALA A 833 -22.37 8.47 55.54
C ALA A 833 -22.10 7.92 56.96
N ALA A 834 -20.85 7.93 57.43
CA ALA A 834 -20.51 7.57 58.80
C ALA A 834 -21.14 8.53 59.83
N LEU A 835 -21.12 9.84 59.57
CA LEU A 835 -21.81 10.82 60.42
C LEU A 835 -23.33 10.60 60.43
N GLN A 836 -23.94 10.35 59.27
CA GLN A 836 -25.37 10.00 59.17
C GLN A 836 -25.70 8.74 59.96
N GLN A 837 -24.88 7.69 59.86
CA GLN A 837 -25.06 6.45 60.62
C GLN A 837 -24.99 6.71 62.15
N THR A 838 -23.97 7.44 62.62
CA THR A 838 -23.88 7.77 64.06
C THR A 838 -25.04 8.65 64.54
N ALA A 839 -25.61 9.49 63.67
CA ALA A 839 -26.80 10.28 63.98
C ALA A 839 -28.08 9.41 64.04
N THR A 840 -28.24 8.43 63.14
CA THR A 840 -29.35 7.47 63.22
C THR A 840 -29.23 6.57 64.44
N GLU A 841 -28.03 6.07 64.76
CA GLU A 841 -27.78 5.28 65.98
C GLU A 841 -28.10 6.07 67.26
N GLN A 842 -27.77 7.37 67.32
CA GLN A 842 -28.16 8.23 68.45
C GLN A 842 -29.67 8.48 68.51
N MET A 843 -30.34 8.71 67.37
CA MET A 843 -31.81 8.84 67.35
C MET A 843 -32.52 7.55 67.76
N GLU A 844 -32.04 6.39 67.31
CA GLU A 844 -32.55 5.07 67.71
C GLU A 844 -32.31 4.80 69.20
N GLY A 845 -31.14 5.14 69.73
CA GLY A 845 -30.87 5.07 71.17
C GLY A 845 -31.83 5.93 72.00
N LEU A 846 -32.17 7.13 71.53
CA LEU A 846 -33.13 8.02 72.19
C LEU A 846 -34.59 7.53 72.06
N THR A 847 -34.99 6.95 70.93
CA THR A 847 -36.34 6.37 70.78
C THR A 847 -36.50 5.09 71.60
N GLN A 848 -35.46 4.25 71.70
CA GLN A 848 -35.43 3.09 72.61
C GLN A 848 -35.52 3.53 74.09
N GLN A 849 -34.77 4.55 74.50
CA GLN A 849 -34.84 5.09 75.87
C GLN A 849 -36.24 5.65 76.20
N SER A 850 -36.83 6.44 75.30
CA SER A 850 -38.17 7.01 75.51
C SER A 850 -39.27 5.93 75.46
N SER A 851 -39.16 4.93 74.58
CA SER A 851 -40.00 3.74 74.58
C SER A 851 -39.92 3.01 75.93
N HIS A 852 -38.73 2.67 76.42
CA HIS A 852 -38.54 2.03 77.72
C HIS A 852 -39.03 2.87 78.91
N ALA A 853 -39.01 4.20 78.82
CA ALA A 853 -39.60 5.09 79.82
C ALA A 853 -41.14 5.04 79.80
N LEU A 854 -41.75 5.12 78.62
CA LEU A 854 -43.21 4.97 78.44
C LEU A 854 -43.70 3.60 78.92
N ASP A 855 -42.99 2.55 78.55
CA ASP A 855 -43.16 1.17 79.03
C ASP A 855 -43.19 1.06 80.57
N ARG A 856 -42.25 1.74 81.25
CA ARG A 856 -42.19 1.75 82.72
C ARG A 856 -43.39 2.49 83.32
N LEU A 857 -43.76 3.64 82.75
CA LEU A 857 -44.93 4.42 83.16
C LEU A 857 -46.24 3.65 82.93
N GLN A 858 -46.39 2.95 81.80
CA GLN A 858 -47.56 2.11 81.51
C GLN A 858 -47.68 0.94 82.50
N ARG A 859 -46.56 0.26 82.83
CA ARG A 859 -46.57 -0.79 83.86
C ARG A 859 -46.93 -0.24 85.24
N GLN A 860 -46.37 0.90 85.63
CA GLN A 860 -46.69 1.57 86.90
C GLN A 860 -48.17 1.98 86.97
N LEU A 861 -48.70 2.55 85.89
CA LEU A 861 -50.12 2.91 85.77
C LEU A 861 -51.02 1.67 85.86
N GLY A 862 -50.65 0.57 85.20
CA GLY A 862 -51.33 -0.72 85.30
C GLY A 862 -51.35 -1.27 86.74
N THR A 863 -50.23 -1.19 87.47
CA THR A 863 -50.19 -1.59 88.89
C THR A 863 -51.03 -0.67 89.79
N ALA A 864 -51.10 0.63 89.50
CA ALA A 864 -51.95 1.55 90.25
C ALA A 864 -53.45 1.28 90.00
N TYR A 865 -53.83 0.95 88.76
CA TYR A 865 -55.20 0.53 88.45
C TYR A 865 -55.57 -0.78 89.15
N SER A 866 -54.70 -1.80 89.15
CA SER A 866 -55.00 -3.06 89.84
C SER A 866 -55.10 -2.91 91.37
N GLN A 867 -54.33 -2.00 91.97
CA GLN A 867 -54.48 -1.62 93.38
C GLN A 867 -55.82 -0.90 93.64
N LEU A 868 -56.27 -0.03 92.73
CA LEU A 868 -57.56 0.64 92.84
C LEU A 868 -58.73 -0.35 92.70
N GLU A 869 -58.63 -1.33 91.80
CA GLU A 869 -59.61 -2.43 91.68
C GLU A 869 -59.64 -3.33 92.93
N GLN A 870 -58.49 -3.62 93.54
CA GLN A 870 -58.39 -4.34 94.82
C GLN A 870 -59.05 -3.56 95.97
N LEU A 871 -58.85 -2.24 96.03
CA LEU A 871 -59.54 -1.39 97.02
C LEU A 871 -61.06 -1.36 96.77
N HIS A 872 -61.50 -1.28 95.51
CA HIS A 872 -62.92 -1.34 95.16
C HIS A 872 -63.56 -2.67 95.53
N SER A 873 -62.88 -3.80 95.36
CA SER A 873 -63.42 -5.11 95.76
C SER A 873 -63.43 -5.29 97.29
N PHE A 874 -62.39 -4.83 97.99
CA PHE A 874 -62.35 -4.80 99.46
C PHE A 874 -63.49 -3.98 100.07
N ILE A 875 -63.74 -2.76 99.56
CA ILE A 875 -64.81 -1.89 100.07
C ILE A 875 -66.20 -2.52 99.84
N LYS A 876 -66.41 -3.22 98.71
CA LYS A 876 -67.66 -3.96 98.47
C LYS A 876 -67.83 -5.14 99.42
N ALA A 877 -66.76 -5.91 99.68
CA ALA A 877 -66.80 -7.01 100.64
C ALA A 877 -67.13 -6.52 102.06
N LEU A 878 -66.47 -5.42 102.50
CA LEU A 878 -66.75 -4.77 103.79
C LEU A 878 -68.19 -4.26 103.88
N ALA A 879 -68.74 -3.71 102.78
CA ALA A 879 -70.13 -3.26 102.74
C ALA A 879 -71.12 -4.43 102.90
N SER A 880 -70.87 -5.56 102.24
CA SER A 880 -71.68 -6.79 102.40
C SER A 880 -71.61 -7.35 103.82
N GLU A 881 -70.42 -7.39 104.42
CA GLU A 881 -70.23 -7.91 105.79
C GLU A 881 -70.98 -7.07 106.83
N ILE A 882 -70.89 -5.73 106.73
CA ILE A 882 -71.63 -4.79 107.59
C ILE A 882 -73.15 -4.95 107.42
N LEU A 883 -73.62 -5.31 106.22
CA LEU A 883 -75.03 -5.57 105.97
C LEU A 883 -75.50 -6.89 106.60
N LEU A 884 -74.70 -7.95 106.52
CA LEU A 884 -74.96 -9.23 107.17
C LEU A 884 -75.00 -9.06 108.70
N ASP A 885 -74.04 -8.33 109.28
CA ASP A 885 -74.01 -7.94 110.69
C ASP A 885 -75.31 -7.24 111.13
N VAL A 886 -75.77 -6.25 110.36
CA VAL A 886 -77.02 -5.52 110.63
C VAL A 886 -78.22 -6.48 110.57
N GLN A 887 -78.29 -7.32 109.55
CA GLN A 887 -79.39 -8.26 109.36
C GLN A 887 -79.43 -9.36 110.43
N GLU A 888 -78.28 -9.83 110.92
CA GLU A 888 -78.25 -10.79 112.02
C GLU A 888 -78.78 -10.16 113.32
N VAL A 889 -78.33 -8.95 113.67
CA VAL A 889 -78.83 -8.24 114.87
C VAL A 889 -80.35 -8.00 114.77
N LYS A 890 -80.87 -7.62 113.60
CA LYS A 890 -82.33 -7.54 113.34
C LYS A 890 -83.03 -8.87 113.60
N GLN A 891 -82.49 -9.99 113.09
CA GLN A 891 -83.06 -11.31 113.33
C GLN A 891 -83.01 -11.74 114.80
N GLN A 892 -81.91 -11.48 115.52
CA GLN A 892 -81.79 -11.76 116.96
C GLN A 892 -82.80 -10.93 117.76
N LEU A 893 -82.96 -9.65 117.41
CA LEU A 893 -83.91 -8.72 118.03
C LEU A 893 -85.36 -9.16 117.80
N MET A 894 -85.72 -9.58 116.58
CA MET A 894 -87.04 -10.15 116.27
C MET A 894 -87.31 -11.45 117.06
N LYS A 895 -86.33 -12.36 117.15
CA LYS A 895 -86.43 -13.57 117.99
C LYS A 895 -86.66 -13.23 119.47
N ARG A 896 -86.01 -12.18 120.00
CA ARG A 896 -86.16 -11.74 121.40
C ARG A 896 -87.43 -10.93 121.70
N ARG A 897 -87.91 -10.08 120.78
CA ARG A 897 -89.22 -9.41 120.93
C ARG A 897 -90.34 -10.44 121.08
N ARG A 898 -90.35 -11.50 120.24
CA ARG A 898 -91.28 -12.64 120.34
C ARG A 898 -91.17 -13.36 121.69
N LEU A 899 -89.94 -13.64 122.17
CA LEU A 899 -89.73 -14.27 123.49
C LEU A 899 -90.21 -13.41 124.68
N ARG A 900 -90.02 -12.09 124.64
CA ARG A 900 -90.56 -11.20 125.69
C ARG A 900 -92.09 -11.16 125.68
N GLN A 901 -92.72 -11.07 124.50
CA GLN A 901 -94.18 -11.08 124.37
C GLN A 901 -94.80 -12.34 124.98
N ALA A 902 -94.25 -13.52 124.69
CA ALA A 902 -94.68 -14.79 125.28
C ALA A 902 -94.60 -14.78 126.83
N ASN A 903 -93.49 -14.28 127.39
CA ASN A 903 -93.30 -14.26 128.84
C ASN A 903 -94.18 -13.21 129.57
N THR A 904 -94.51 -12.08 128.94
CA THR A 904 -95.34 -11.04 129.58
C THR A 904 -96.79 -11.47 129.82
N VAL A 905 -97.32 -12.41 129.04
CA VAL A 905 -98.70 -12.90 129.18
C VAL A 905 -98.84 -13.89 130.36
N ALA A 906 -97.76 -14.50 130.82
CA ALA A 906 -97.80 -15.60 131.80
C ALA A 906 -98.04 -15.16 133.26
N VAL A 907 -97.96 -13.86 133.60
CA VAL A 907 -97.82 -13.40 135.00
C VAL A 907 -99.03 -12.59 135.52
N LYS A 908 -100.06 -12.30 134.70
CA LYS A 908 -101.29 -11.63 135.15
C LYS A 908 -102.56 -12.21 134.52
N GLY A 909 -103.39 -12.87 135.33
CA GLY A 909 -104.79 -13.17 135.00
C GLY A 909 -104.98 -14.23 133.89
N GLY A 910 -105.09 -15.52 134.17
CA GLY A 910 -105.40 -16.13 135.47
C GLY A 910 -106.89 -16.41 135.69
N LEU A 911 -107.71 -16.43 134.62
CA LEU A 911 -109.02 -17.09 134.59
C LEU A 911 -109.31 -17.64 133.18
N SER A 912 -110.36 -18.43 133.07
CA SER A 912 -111.02 -18.83 131.81
C SER A 912 -110.35 -19.83 130.85
N ALA A 913 -109.14 -20.35 131.05
CA ALA A 913 -108.61 -21.42 130.16
C ALA A 913 -109.57 -22.63 130.05
N LYS A 914 -110.13 -23.09 131.19
CA LYS A 914 -111.09 -24.20 131.23
C LYS A 914 -112.49 -23.84 130.69
N SER A 915 -112.93 -22.58 130.78
CA SER A 915 -114.22 -22.14 130.21
C SER A 915 -114.11 -21.70 128.74
N MET A 916 -112.93 -21.32 128.25
CA MET A 916 -112.66 -21.11 126.84
C MET A 916 -112.67 -22.43 126.08
N ILE A 917 -112.06 -23.50 126.62
CA ILE A 917 -112.18 -24.85 126.08
C ILE A 917 -113.65 -25.31 126.12
N LYS A 918 -114.36 -25.07 127.24
CA LYS A 918 -115.80 -25.37 127.31
C LYS A 918 -116.63 -24.56 126.30
N ALA A 919 -116.26 -23.32 126.01
CA ALA A 919 -116.92 -22.48 125.01
C ALA A 919 -116.60 -22.92 123.57
N LYS A 920 -115.35 -23.29 123.25
CA LYS A 920 -114.98 -23.90 121.96
C LYS A 920 -115.72 -25.22 121.74
N SER A 921 -115.73 -26.11 122.73
CA SER A 921 -116.48 -27.37 122.71
C SER A 921 -118.00 -27.17 122.52
N ILE A 922 -118.61 -26.21 123.24
CA ILE A 922 -120.04 -25.89 123.09
C ILE A 922 -120.33 -25.23 121.73
N ALA A 923 -119.48 -24.32 121.25
CA ALA A 923 -119.65 -23.68 119.95
C ALA A 923 -119.51 -24.69 118.80
N ALA A 924 -118.51 -25.59 118.87
CA ALA A 924 -118.36 -26.72 117.94
C ALA A 924 -119.63 -27.61 117.93
N SER A 925 -120.18 -27.93 119.12
CA SER A 925 -121.41 -28.72 119.25
C SER A 925 -122.68 -28.00 118.79
N ILE A 926 -122.74 -26.67 118.80
CA ILE A 926 -123.91 -25.88 118.33
C ILE A 926 -123.81 -25.63 116.82
N LEU A 927 -122.61 -25.37 116.31
CA LEU A 927 -122.35 -25.11 114.89
C LEU A 927 -122.14 -26.39 114.07
N ASN A 928 -122.09 -27.55 114.73
CA ASN A 928 -121.95 -28.88 114.15
C ASN A 928 -120.67 -29.04 113.29
N MET A 929 -119.56 -28.47 113.76
CA MET A 929 -118.21 -28.57 113.17
C MET A 929 -117.22 -29.12 114.23
N SER A 930 -116.03 -29.57 113.83
CA SER A 930 -115.06 -30.08 114.82
C SER A 930 -114.38 -28.96 115.61
N GLU A 931 -113.79 -29.31 116.75
CA GLU A 931 -113.01 -28.36 117.57
C GLU A 931 -111.73 -27.87 116.84
N ASN A 932 -111.25 -28.62 115.84
CA ASN A 932 -110.19 -28.21 114.93
C ASN A 932 -110.67 -27.20 113.86
N ASP A 933 -111.82 -27.42 113.23
CA ASP A 933 -112.37 -26.49 112.22
C ASP A 933 -112.67 -25.12 112.86
N LEU A 934 -113.16 -25.14 114.11
CA LEU A 934 -113.36 -23.92 114.90
C LEU A 934 -112.03 -23.27 115.32
N ALA A 935 -110.93 -24.03 115.45
CA ALA A 935 -109.61 -23.47 115.72
C ALA A 935 -109.05 -22.74 114.48
N ASP A 936 -109.06 -23.35 113.30
CA ASP A 936 -108.57 -22.72 112.05
C ASP A 936 -109.35 -21.44 111.68
N ILE A 937 -110.64 -21.36 112.03
CA ILE A 937 -111.44 -20.14 111.85
C ILE A 937 -111.11 -19.08 112.92
N MET A 938 -110.81 -19.49 114.16
CA MET A 938 -110.46 -18.56 115.26
C MET A 938 -109.00 -18.09 115.26
N ASP A 939 -108.09 -18.79 114.59
CA ASP A 939 -106.67 -18.41 114.47
C ASP A 939 -106.44 -17.45 113.28
N THR A 940 -107.48 -16.71 112.89
CA THR A 940 -107.39 -15.63 111.89
C THR A 940 -106.86 -14.32 112.51
N ASP A 941 -105.93 -13.67 111.79
CA ASP A 941 -105.31 -12.36 112.08
C ASP A 941 -104.57 -12.16 113.42
N GLN A 942 -103.32 -12.64 113.48
CA GLN A 942 -102.16 -11.85 113.95
C GLN A 942 -100.88 -12.16 113.12
N GLY A 943 -100.98 -12.06 111.78
CA GLY A 943 -99.93 -12.46 110.83
C GLY A 943 -99.00 -11.36 110.30
N THR A 944 -99.05 -10.13 110.83
CA THR A 944 -98.67 -8.90 110.08
C THR A 944 -97.61 -7.99 110.73
N GLU A 945 -96.46 -8.52 111.18
CA GLU A 945 -95.20 -7.73 111.30
C GLU A 945 -93.95 -8.60 111.03
N ALA A 946 -93.49 -8.66 109.77
CA ALA A 946 -92.25 -9.40 109.41
C ALA A 946 -91.56 -9.03 108.08
N ARG A 947 -92.00 -8.01 107.32
CA ARG A 947 -91.61 -7.86 105.89
C ARG A 947 -91.22 -6.46 105.39
N SER A 948 -91.05 -5.47 106.26
CA SER A 948 -90.99 -4.04 105.92
C SER A 948 -89.59 -3.41 105.78
N GLU A 949 -88.49 -4.14 105.99
CA GLU A 949 -87.13 -3.54 106.06
C GLU A 949 -86.17 -3.86 104.91
N SER A 950 -86.45 -4.86 104.07
CA SER A 950 -85.53 -5.27 102.98
C SER A 950 -85.13 -4.20 101.95
N PRO A 951 -85.96 -3.19 101.56
CA PRO A 951 -85.57 -2.28 100.48
C PRO A 951 -84.49 -1.26 100.89
N ARG A 952 -84.50 -0.78 102.14
CA ARG A 952 -83.54 0.24 102.63
C ARG A 952 -82.10 -0.27 102.71
N ASP A 953 -81.93 -1.60 102.76
CA ASP A 953 -80.64 -2.27 102.73
C ASP A 953 -80.06 -2.31 101.30
N GLN A 954 -80.91 -2.51 100.30
CA GLN A 954 -80.54 -2.47 98.88
C GLN A 954 -80.22 -1.05 98.40
N GLU A 955 -81.07 -0.07 98.74
CA GLU A 955 -80.86 1.36 98.41
C GLU A 955 -79.49 1.87 98.90
N TRP A 956 -79.03 1.39 100.05
CA TRP A 956 -77.72 1.72 100.60
C TRP A 956 -76.56 1.07 99.84
N LEU A 957 -76.68 -0.21 99.45
CA LEU A 957 -75.69 -0.87 98.59
C LEU A 957 -75.56 -0.17 97.24
N ASP A 958 -76.67 0.30 96.67
CA ASP A 958 -76.68 0.98 95.38
C ASP A 958 -76.06 2.38 95.48
N GLN A 959 -76.32 3.12 96.56
CA GLN A 959 -75.61 4.38 96.87
C GLN A 959 -74.10 4.18 97.03
N LEU A 960 -73.68 3.11 97.74
CA LEU A 960 -72.26 2.81 97.97
C LEU A 960 -71.56 2.37 96.68
N ASN A 961 -72.21 1.55 95.85
CA ASN A 961 -71.72 1.22 94.50
C ASN A 961 -71.65 2.45 93.59
N HIS A 962 -72.61 3.38 93.69
CA HIS A 962 -72.58 4.62 92.90
C HIS A 962 -71.37 5.50 93.27
N ILE A 963 -71.02 5.65 94.55
CA ILE A 963 -69.82 6.40 94.97
C ILE A 963 -68.53 5.71 94.46
N LEU A 964 -68.48 4.37 94.45
CA LEU A 964 -67.35 3.61 93.89
C LEU A 964 -67.24 3.69 92.35
N GLN A 965 -68.30 4.06 91.64
CA GLN A 965 -68.30 4.25 90.18
C GLN A 965 -67.88 5.67 89.75
N GLN A 966 -67.74 6.61 90.70
CA GLN A 966 -67.26 7.97 90.40
C GLN A 966 -65.77 7.95 90.06
N LYS A 967 -65.34 8.79 89.11
CA LYS A 967 -63.93 8.89 88.65
C LYS A 967 -62.93 9.20 89.77
N ILE A 968 -63.40 9.76 90.88
CA ILE A 968 -62.65 9.90 92.14
C ILE A 968 -63.64 9.49 93.26
N PRO A 969 -63.54 8.27 93.81
CA PRO A 969 -64.40 7.84 94.91
C PRO A 969 -64.14 8.72 96.14
N SER A 970 -65.15 9.47 96.58
CA SER A 970 -64.99 10.34 97.74
C SER A 970 -64.92 9.52 99.03
N ALA A 971 -63.71 9.37 99.57
CA ALA A 971 -63.46 8.65 100.82
C ALA A 971 -64.32 9.19 101.99
N GLY A 972 -64.62 10.50 102.01
CA GLY A 972 -65.53 11.10 102.99
C GLY A 972 -66.99 10.64 102.84
N GLN A 973 -67.49 10.50 101.60
CA GLN A 973 -68.84 10.01 101.34
C GLN A 973 -68.96 8.50 101.62
N LEU A 974 -67.96 7.70 101.24
CA LEU A 974 -67.87 6.28 101.60
C LEU A 974 -67.87 6.09 103.13
N MET A 975 -67.05 6.89 103.84
CA MET A 975 -66.97 6.86 105.31
C MET A 975 -68.30 7.24 105.97
N GLU A 976 -69.05 8.23 105.48
CA GLU A 976 -70.38 8.52 106.05
C GLU A 976 -71.41 7.44 105.70
N ALA A 977 -71.43 6.92 104.46
CA ALA A 977 -72.33 5.85 104.06
C ALA A 977 -72.15 4.59 104.95
N VAL A 978 -70.91 4.17 105.18
CA VAL A 978 -70.58 3.07 106.10
C VAL A 978 -70.96 3.43 107.55
N ARG A 979 -70.64 4.65 107.99
CA ARG A 979 -70.98 5.15 109.34
C ARG A 979 -72.49 5.17 109.61
N VAL A 980 -73.34 5.42 108.60
CA VAL A 980 -74.81 5.33 108.72
C VAL A 980 -75.26 3.90 109.05
N LYS A 981 -74.79 2.87 108.32
CA LYS A 981 -75.11 1.48 108.67
C LYS A 981 -74.49 1.01 109.98
N MET A 982 -73.29 1.49 110.35
CA MET A 982 -72.72 1.21 111.68
C MET A 982 -73.52 1.88 112.82
N LYS A 983 -74.09 3.08 112.60
CA LYS A 983 -75.04 3.70 113.53
C LYS A 983 -76.34 2.88 113.64
N GLU A 984 -76.88 2.38 112.52
CA GLU A 984 -78.05 1.49 112.50
C GLU A 984 -77.78 0.21 113.32
N ARG A 985 -76.65 -0.49 113.05
CA ARG A 985 -76.19 -1.64 113.84
C ARG A 985 -76.12 -1.33 115.34
N LYS A 986 -75.53 -0.17 115.69
CA LYS A 986 -75.39 0.24 117.10
C LYS A 986 -76.76 0.37 117.78
N VAL A 987 -77.70 1.11 117.19
CA VAL A 987 -79.04 1.31 117.77
C VAL A 987 -79.77 -0.03 117.94
N LEU A 988 -79.71 -0.91 116.94
CA LEU A 988 -80.30 -2.25 117.01
C LEU A 988 -79.64 -3.12 118.10
N THR A 989 -78.34 -2.93 118.36
CA THR A 989 -77.61 -3.63 119.44
C THR A 989 -77.99 -3.08 120.82
N GLU A 990 -78.23 -1.77 120.95
CA GLU A 990 -78.72 -1.13 122.19
C GLU A 990 -80.18 -1.54 122.49
N GLU A 991 -81.03 -1.69 121.47
CA GLU A 991 -82.33 -2.33 121.60
C GLU A 991 -82.22 -3.81 122.03
N LEU A 992 -81.31 -4.58 121.41
CA LEU A 992 -81.06 -5.97 121.82
C LEU A 992 -80.60 -6.06 123.28
N ALA A 993 -79.79 -5.11 123.75
CA ALA A 993 -79.29 -5.02 125.11
C ALA A 993 -80.39 -4.68 126.13
N THR A 994 -81.23 -3.68 125.85
CA THR A 994 -82.38 -3.34 126.71
C THR A 994 -83.46 -4.44 126.73
N LEU A 995 -83.53 -5.27 125.69
CA LEU A 995 -84.30 -6.52 125.69
C LEU A 995 -83.66 -7.64 126.54
N THR A 996 -82.38 -7.54 126.92
CA THR A 996 -81.65 -8.58 127.68
C THR A 996 -81.80 -8.45 129.19
N THR A 997 -81.69 -7.25 129.75
CA THR A 997 -81.49 -7.04 131.20
C THR A 997 -82.78 -7.19 132.01
N PRO A 998 -82.86 -8.11 132.99
CA PRO A 998 -83.87 -8.09 134.03
C PRO A 998 -83.36 -7.22 135.20
N VAL A 999 -84.05 -6.13 135.51
CA VAL A 999 -83.79 -5.32 136.72
C VAL A 999 -85.02 -5.39 137.62
N SER A 1000 -84.79 -5.71 138.89
CA SER A 1000 -85.81 -5.88 139.91
C SER A 1000 -85.50 -4.98 141.11
N GLU A 1001 -86.57 -4.46 141.71
CA GLU A 1001 -86.63 -3.75 143.00
C GLU A 1001 -85.97 -2.37 143.18
N LYS A 1002 -86.85 -1.38 143.41
CA LYS A 1002 -86.84 -0.41 144.52
C LYS A 1002 -85.62 0.51 144.69
N ALA A 1003 -85.76 1.71 144.12
CA ALA A 1003 -86.01 2.91 144.93
C ALA A 1003 -87.23 3.65 144.36
#